data_AF-A0A9D1PP10-F1
#
_entry.id   AF-A0A9D1PP10-F1
#
_cell.length_a   1.000
_cell.length_b   1.000
_cell.length_c   1.000
_cell.angle_alpha   90.00
_cell.angle_beta   90.00
_cell.angle_gamma   90.00
#
_symmetry.space_group_name_H-M   'P 1'
#
loop_
_entity.id
_entity.type
_entity.pdbx_description
1 polymer ?
#
loop_
_entity_poly.entity_id
_entity_poly.type
_entity_poly.pdbx_seq_one_letter_code
_entity_poly.pdbx_strand_id
1 'polypeptide(L)'
;MNNVLKISSKKTVVFLVICLLFISFPISFLQTNIIIAEEQHTETKEGHGSILNSDGARDYERAMINKSVSFGNKPGEYFIDLHVKGKEKTEQTTTDIVLVYDNSNSMESRNRVGIAKAATTNFVQQILHADNALFQFSLVTYGSAVFDGRERNWPARNATTYEHGPTNDYSFKTFTKNPADITDKLPGNVPSNRGKTWDGGTFTQQGLEEASKVLAQSTATNKVVILITDGVTTFSYADDRKSVVGDGSNYEAAHGNRTIAESKALQNKGYDVFTVGVELAAEQGITKGEAEQLVQQIASSPDKSYLIDDVAKLETSLQNIGKELVDTVVDGKIIDPVREQFIIQENDSFTKASDETLSDGHYYVTATNEHILQDVSVFVDNHQVMVDGLNLGANDEINIRYKIQIDTELEHMIPNVLYETNGEAVLIPIVETSEAYTFPEPKASAVSTSVIGEKKWQDFGYEVYRPDEIMVELLRTSDGENIVVDETEVTANKEGKWTFSFEDLFLYDRTGETIDYTVHEKDVVHYTMDVDGTTIVNMLDQQASIELTKVGKGSLENDDKVEVGEKINYVFTIKNNGNIPLGNIHLTDDMVGLSDIQYETVNDEVFAGKISDVILEPGDILVATAIYEVTENDLEENVIHNVAIVEGTPTVPTPGPDFDDTPIQDEDVFDIEVIEGESKKDDAIVKEVKQVRTGDDEKPKTDEQLNEEGTTVEVVKVGEETEANNTLGEQEKKGLHLPNTATNMYTIMLIGALLAIIGISFFIWRKKVNRQV
;
A
#
# COMPACT_ATOMS: atom_id res chain seq x y z
N MET A 1 -42.59 68.03 20.65
CA MET A 1 -42.38 68.85 19.43
C MET A 1 -41.79 67.92 18.38
N ASN A 2 -42.31 67.65 17.18
CA ASN A 2 -43.50 68.08 16.45
C ASN A 2 -43.76 67.02 15.35
N ASN A 3 -45.04 66.72 15.12
CA ASN A 3 -45.73 66.40 13.84
C ASN A 3 -45.10 65.41 12.85
N VAL A 4 -45.68 64.21 12.69
CA VAL A 4 -46.78 63.85 11.74
C VAL A 4 -46.32 63.79 10.27
N LEU A 5 -46.28 62.56 9.73
CA LEU A 5 -46.80 62.27 8.38
C LEU A 5 -47.12 60.77 8.23
N LYS A 6 -48.41 60.49 8.07
CA LYS A 6 -49.00 59.21 7.65
C LYS A 6 -48.65 58.93 6.19
N ILE A 7 -48.13 57.74 5.87
CA ILE A 7 -48.34 57.08 4.57
C ILE A 7 -48.56 55.57 4.78
N SER A 8 -49.85 55.21 4.77
CA SER A 8 -50.49 54.11 4.03
C SER A 8 -49.67 52.88 3.55
N SER A 9 -50.14 51.73 4.04
CA SER A 9 -50.38 50.45 3.33
C SER A 9 -49.40 49.28 3.53
N LYS A 10 -49.92 48.30 4.28
CA LYS A 10 -49.82 46.84 4.10
C LYS A 10 -48.54 46.28 3.45
N LYS A 11 -47.63 45.82 4.31
CA LYS A 11 -47.03 44.47 4.40
C LYS A 11 -45.82 44.57 5.33
N THR A 12 -45.53 43.52 6.08
CA THR A 12 -44.43 43.38 7.07
C THR A 12 -44.83 43.60 8.54
N VAL A 13 -45.67 42.70 9.06
CA VAL A 13 -45.78 42.42 10.50
C VAL A 13 -45.81 40.90 10.67
N VAL A 14 -44.64 40.25 10.59
CA VAL A 14 -44.33 38.95 11.24
C VAL A 14 -42.80 38.84 11.42
N PHE A 15 -42.16 39.84 12.04
CA PHE A 15 -40.73 39.71 12.40
C PHE A 15 -40.36 40.32 13.77
N LEU A 16 -41.32 40.46 14.68
CA LEU A 16 -41.03 41.06 15.99
C LEU A 16 -41.92 40.55 17.14
N VAL A 17 -42.11 39.22 17.23
CA VAL A 17 -42.78 38.58 18.39
C VAL A 17 -42.00 37.37 18.95
N ILE A 18 -40.81 37.03 18.45
CA ILE A 18 -40.01 35.91 18.99
C ILE A 18 -38.62 36.40 19.43
N CYS A 19 -38.57 37.40 20.31
CA CYS A 19 -37.32 37.78 20.99
C CYS A 19 -37.49 38.04 22.50
N LEU A 20 -38.62 37.69 23.12
CA LEU A 20 -38.87 38.08 24.53
C LEU A 20 -39.59 37.04 25.40
N LEU A 21 -39.46 35.75 25.09
CA LEU A 21 -39.85 34.67 26.01
C LEU A 21 -38.85 33.53 25.89
N PHE A 22 -37.79 33.56 26.68
CA PHE A 22 -37.07 32.40 27.27
C PHE A 22 -35.88 32.94 28.08
N ILE A 23 -36.18 33.63 29.18
CA ILE A 23 -35.23 33.81 30.29
C ILE A 23 -35.90 33.15 31.49
N SER A 24 -35.16 32.26 32.17
CA SER A 24 -35.44 31.55 33.44
C SER A 24 -35.77 30.05 33.34
N PHE A 25 -34.74 29.24 33.03
CA PHE A 25 -34.54 27.91 33.63
C PHE A 25 -33.02 27.70 33.84
N PRO A 26 -32.57 27.20 35.00
CA PRO A 26 -31.14 26.92 35.21
C PRO A 26 -30.79 25.65 34.44
N ILE A 27 -29.98 25.79 33.40
CA ILE A 27 -29.37 24.64 32.73
C ILE A 27 -28.17 24.23 33.59
N SER A 28 -28.35 23.13 34.32
CA SER A 28 -27.26 22.37 34.89
C SER A 28 -26.31 21.96 33.76
N PHE A 29 -25.02 22.25 33.93
CA PHE A 29 -23.95 21.89 33.02
C PHE A 29 -23.98 20.39 32.68
N LEU A 30 -24.32 20.07 31.44
CA LEU A 30 -23.80 18.92 30.72
C LEU A 30 -22.83 19.50 29.71
N GLN A 31 -21.53 19.26 29.89
CA GLN A 31 -20.53 19.45 28.83
C GLN A 31 -20.88 18.44 27.73
N THR A 32 -21.67 18.87 26.76
CA THR A 32 -21.75 18.17 25.49
C THR A 32 -20.44 18.46 24.79
N ASN A 33 -19.59 17.44 24.66
CA ASN A 33 -18.45 17.46 23.75
C ASN A 33 -18.98 17.84 22.37
N ILE A 34 -18.72 19.07 21.94
CA ILE A 34 -18.80 19.43 20.52
C ILE A 34 -17.60 18.72 19.90
N ILE A 35 -17.86 17.54 19.33
CA ILE A 35 -16.94 16.91 18.39
C ILE A 35 -16.91 17.86 17.19
N ILE A 36 -15.84 18.66 17.08
CA ILE A 36 -15.49 19.31 15.82
C ILE A 36 -15.24 18.16 14.86
N ALA A 37 -15.96 18.12 13.73
CA ALA A 37 -15.68 17.13 12.70
C ALA A 37 -14.22 17.30 12.29
N GLU A 38 -13.43 16.25 12.49
CA GLU A 38 -12.04 16.14 12.03
C GLU A 38 -12.10 16.34 10.51
N GLU A 39 -11.59 17.47 10.00
CA GLU A 39 -11.34 17.60 8.57
C GLU A 39 -10.28 16.54 8.21
N GLN A 40 -10.34 16.03 6.98
CA GLN A 40 -9.49 14.93 6.53
C GLN A 40 -8.97 15.37 5.16
N HIS A 41 -7.65 15.52 5.05
CA HIS A 41 -7.02 15.97 3.81
C HIS A 41 -6.52 14.76 3.01
N THR A 42 -7.21 14.48 1.90
CA THR A 42 -6.73 13.50 0.91
C THR A 42 -5.80 14.19 -0.08
N GLU A 43 -4.60 13.64 -0.24
CA GLU A 43 -3.63 14.05 -1.27
C GLU A 43 -3.38 12.89 -2.22
N THR A 44 -3.21 13.17 -3.51
CA THR A 44 -2.98 12.17 -4.56
C THR A 44 -1.68 12.47 -5.30
N LYS A 45 -0.84 11.44 -5.52
CA LYS A 45 0.39 11.54 -6.31
C LYS A 45 0.35 10.52 -7.45
N GLU A 46 0.56 11.01 -8.67
CA GLU A 46 0.63 10.18 -9.87
C GLU A 46 1.67 9.07 -9.70
N GLY A 47 1.31 7.84 -10.09
CA GLY A 47 2.16 6.67 -9.95
C GLY A 47 2.27 6.08 -8.53
N HIS A 48 1.76 6.74 -7.49
CA HIS A 48 1.73 6.18 -6.13
C HIS A 48 0.31 5.77 -5.72
N GLY A 49 -0.61 6.74 -5.70
CA GLY A 49 -1.96 6.57 -5.17
C GLY A 49 -2.35 7.76 -4.28
N SER A 50 -3.13 7.49 -3.24
CA SER A 50 -3.66 8.52 -2.34
C SER A 50 -3.15 8.33 -0.92
N ILE A 51 -3.03 9.43 -0.19
CA ILE A 51 -2.82 9.44 1.26
C ILE A 51 -3.93 10.22 1.93
N LEU A 52 -4.23 9.87 3.18
CA LEU A 52 -5.17 10.57 4.04
C LEU A 52 -4.53 10.74 5.42
N ASN A 53 -4.32 11.99 5.83
CA ASN A 53 -3.92 12.34 7.18
C ASN A 53 -5.12 12.88 7.95
N SER A 54 -5.17 12.57 9.25
CA SER A 54 -6.08 13.25 10.17
C SER A 54 -5.63 14.68 10.41
N ASP A 55 -6.59 15.55 10.69
CA ASP A 55 -6.28 16.94 11.00
C ASP A 55 -5.74 17.14 12.42
N GLY A 56 -4.44 17.42 12.47
CA GLY A 56 -3.79 18.06 13.62
C GLY A 56 -3.26 17.12 14.69
N ALA A 57 -2.28 17.63 15.44
CA ALA A 57 -1.74 16.94 16.60
C ALA A 57 -2.80 16.78 17.69
N ARG A 58 -2.83 15.60 18.32
CA ARG A 58 -3.67 15.32 19.49
C ARG A 58 -3.02 15.91 20.74
N ASP A 59 -3.83 16.65 21.49
CA ASP A 59 -3.38 17.41 22.65
C ASP A 59 -3.72 16.68 23.96
N TYR A 60 -2.73 16.00 24.55
CA TYR A 60 -2.89 15.26 25.82
C TYR A 60 -2.28 16.03 27.01
N GLU A 61 -2.43 15.52 28.22
CA GLU A 61 -1.94 16.21 29.43
C GLU A 61 -0.43 16.46 29.41
N ARG A 62 0.36 15.45 29.03
CA ARG A 62 1.83 15.48 29.08
C ARG A 62 2.51 15.76 27.75
N ALA A 63 1.83 15.53 26.63
CA ALA A 63 2.43 15.66 25.32
C ALA A 63 1.40 16.05 24.26
N MET A 64 1.87 16.69 23.20
CA MET A 64 1.17 16.73 21.92
C MET A 64 1.75 15.63 21.05
N ILE A 65 0.91 14.82 20.43
CA ILE A 65 1.34 13.73 19.55
C ILE A 65 0.68 13.84 18.19
N ASN A 66 1.43 13.55 17.13
CA ASN A 66 0.91 13.47 15.78
C ASN A 66 1.52 12.29 15.05
N LYS A 67 0.76 11.73 14.11
CA LYS A 67 1.24 10.71 13.19
C LYS A 67 0.76 11.09 11.80
N SER A 68 1.67 11.05 10.84
CA SER A 68 1.33 11.39 9.46
C SER A 68 2.02 10.47 8.47
N VAL A 69 1.39 10.32 7.31
CA VAL A 69 1.94 9.66 6.14
C VAL A 69 2.32 10.70 5.08
N SER A 70 3.40 10.45 4.35
CA SER A 70 3.76 11.18 3.14
C SER A 70 4.29 10.22 2.06
N PHE A 71 4.31 10.65 0.80
CA PHE A 71 4.78 9.81 -0.30
C PHE A 71 6.29 9.57 -0.21
N GLY A 72 6.69 8.31 -0.40
CA GLY A 72 8.07 7.91 -0.56
C GLY A 72 8.64 8.23 -1.94
N ASN A 73 9.83 7.65 -2.18
CA ASN A 73 10.60 7.85 -3.40
C ASN A 73 10.13 6.97 -4.55
N LYS A 74 9.57 5.79 -4.25
CA LYS A 74 9.10 4.80 -5.22
C LYS A 74 7.57 4.63 -5.17
N PRO A 75 6.93 4.22 -6.27
CA PRO A 75 5.53 3.79 -6.26
C PRO A 75 5.20 2.85 -5.10
N GLY A 76 4.11 3.13 -4.38
CA GLY A 76 3.66 2.34 -3.22
C GLY A 76 4.50 2.48 -1.96
N GLU A 77 5.57 3.27 -2.00
CA GLU A 77 6.38 3.61 -0.84
C GLU A 77 5.78 4.83 -0.12
N TYR A 78 5.72 4.75 1.21
CA TYR A 78 5.25 5.83 2.06
C TYR A 78 6.19 6.01 3.26
N PHE A 79 6.37 7.26 3.67
CA PHE A 79 7.01 7.60 4.94
C PHE A 79 5.94 7.78 6.01
N ILE A 80 6.20 7.24 7.19
CA ILE A 80 5.42 7.49 8.40
C ILE A 80 6.27 8.33 9.36
N ASP A 81 5.70 9.44 9.82
CA ASP A 81 6.28 10.33 10.82
C ASP A 81 5.48 10.23 12.12
N LEU A 82 6.15 9.86 13.21
CA LEU A 82 5.64 9.95 14.57
C LEU A 82 6.28 11.16 15.24
N HIS A 83 5.48 12.18 15.53
CA HIS A 83 5.92 13.40 16.19
C HIS A 83 5.40 13.45 17.62
N VAL A 84 6.29 13.70 18.57
CA VAL A 84 5.95 13.90 19.99
C VAL A 84 6.58 15.19 20.47
N LYS A 85 5.76 16.05 21.06
CA LYS A 85 6.20 17.28 21.73
C LYS A 85 5.83 17.23 23.20
N GLY A 86 6.82 17.32 24.07
CA GLY A 86 6.62 17.42 25.51
C GLY A 86 5.95 18.74 25.91
N LYS A 87 5.13 18.69 26.95
CA LYS A 87 4.44 19.87 27.50
C LYS A 87 5.08 20.37 28.78
N GLU A 88 4.67 21.56 29.21
CA GLU A 88 4.83 21.99 30.60
C GLU A 88 3.94 21.13 31.51
N LYS A 89 4.42 20.85 32.72
CA LYS A 89 3.66 20.14 33.75
C LYS A 89 2.35 20.91 34.06
N THR A 90 1.21 20.26 33.87
CA THR A 90 -0.15 20.85 33.93
C THR A 90 -0.54 21.38 35.31
N GLU A 91 0.00 20.79 36.38
CA GLU A 91 0.11 21.52 37.64
C GLU A 91 1.35 22.42 37.53
N GLN A 92 1.14 23.72 37.31
CA GLN A 92 2.19 24.74 37.42
C GLN A 92 2.71 24.80 38.87
N THR A 93 3.46 23.79 39.28
CA THR A 93 4.11 23.76 40.58
C THR A 93 5.36 24.61 40.47
N THR A 94 5.33 25.78 41.08
CA THR A 94 6.55 26.52 41.34
C THR A 94 7.49 25.61 42.15
N THR A 95 8.74 25.55 41.74
CA THR A 95 9.76 24.68 42.33
C THR A 95 10.96 25.51 42.74
N ASP A 96 11.22 25.54 44.04
CA ASP A 96 12.38 26.22 44.60
C ASP A 96 13.46 25.19 44.94
N ILE A 97 14.62 25.35 44.30
CA ILE A 97 15.75 24.42 44.40
C ILE A 97 16.86 25.07 45.21
N VAL A 98 17.35 24.40 46.25
CA VAL A 98 18.58 24.77 46.95
C VAL A 98 19.70 23.81 46.58
N LEU A 99 20.73 24.33 45.91
CA LEU A 99 21.99 23.62 45.70
C LEU A 99 22.79 23.65 46.99
N VAL A 100 23.06 22.48 47.57
CA VAL A 100 23.97 22.31 48.72
C VAL A 100 25.29 21.81 48.17
N TYR A 101 26.24 22.73 48.06
CA TYR A 101 27.42 22.56 47.24
C TYR A 101 28.67 22.42 48.11
N ASP A 102 29.29 21.24 48.07
CA ASP A 102 30.53 20.97 48.79
C ASP A 102 31.71 21.68 48.13
N ASN A 103 32.46 22.43 48.93
CA ASN A 103 33.72 23.08 48.55
C ASN A 103 34.80 22.80 49.61
N SER A 104 34.79 21.58 50.16
CA SER A 104 35.87 21.03 50.99
C SER A 104 37.18 20.90 50.19
N ASN A 105 38.29 20.65 50.89
CA ASN A 105 39.60 20.58 50.24
C ASN A 105 39.76 19.35 49.33
N SER A 106 38.99 18.28 49.54
CA SER A 106 39.01 17.10 48.66
C SER A 106 38.61 17.43 47.23
N MET A 107 37.77 18.46 47.04
CA MET A 107 37.34 18.96 45.74
C MET A 107 38.49 19.55 44.89
N GLU A 108 39.69 19.73 45.43
CA GLU A 108 40.87 20.14 44.64
C GLU A 108 41.38 19.00 43.76
N SER A 109 41.20 17.75 44.22
CA SER A 109 41.69 16.56 43.54
C SER A 109 41.12 16.49 42.13
N ARG A 110 41.97 16.22 41.13
CA ARG A 110 41.59 16.06 39.72
C ARG A 110 40.71 17.21 39.16
N ASN A 111 40.83 18.42 39.74
CA ASN A 111 40.02 19.57 39.37
C ASN A 111 38.50 19.35 39.54
N ARG A 112 38.08 18.55 40.55
CA ARG A 112 36.64 18.34 40.85
C ARG A 112 35.89 19.66 41.02
N VAL A 113 36.47 20.64 41.73
CA VAL A 113 35.87 21.97 41.92
C VAL A 113 35.60 22.69 40.59
N GLY A 114 36.52 22.63 39.63
CA GLY A 114 36.36 23.26 38.33
C GLY A 114 35.31 22.54 37.46
N ILE A 115 35.33 21.19 37.47
CA ILE A 115 34.37 20.38 36.72
C ILE A 115 32.96 20.53 37.31
N ALA A 116 32.83 20.47 38.64
CA ALA A 116 31.57 20.67 39.34
C ALA A 116 31.01 22.08 39.14
N LYS A 117 31.87 23.11 39.09
CA LYS A 117 31.46 24.46 38.73
C LYS A 117 30.88 24.52 37.32
N ALA A 118 31.56 23.92 36.34
CA ALA A 118 31.10 23.90 34.94
C ALA A 118 29.77 23.14 34.80
N ALA A 119 29.70 21.91 35.33
CA ALA A 119 28.50 21.07 35.29
C ALA A 119 27.29 21.74 35.97
N THR A 120 27.50 22.35 37.14
CA THR A 120 26.43 23.07 37.87
C THR A 120 26.03 24.35 37.15
N THR A 121 26.97 25.05 36.50
CA THR A 121 26.66 26.22 35.67
C THR A 121 25.72 25.85 34.52
N ASN A 122 26.06 24.78 33.79
CA ASN A 122 25.24 24.29 32.69
C ASN A 122 23.86 23.85 33.17
N PHE A 123 23.81 23.10 34.28
CA PHE A 123 22.54 22.66 34.89
C PHE A 123 21.63 23.83 35.30
N VAL A 124 22.16 24.83 36.00
CA VAL A 124 21.36 26.00 36.42
C VAL A 124 20.85 26.79 35.20
N GLN A 125 21.68 26.96 34.17
CA GLN A 125 21.28 27.64 32.94
C GLN A 125 20.23 26.85 32.16
N GLN A 126 20.34 25.52 32.13
CA GLN A 126 19.35 24.64 31.50
C GLN A 126 17.98 24.77 32.16
N ILE A 127 17.92 24.73 33.50
CA ILE A 127 16.65 24.80 34.23
C ILE A 127 16.04 26.21 34.20
N LEU A 128 16.86 27.26 34.34
CA LEU A 128 16.42 28.67 34.36
C LEU A 128 16.38 29.33 32.96
N HIS A 129 16.07 28.57 31.90
CA HIS A 129 15.94 29.14 30.55
C HIS A 129 14.85 30.23 30.50
N ALA A 130 14.97 31.16 29.55
CA ALA A 130 14.16 32.38 29.48
C ALA A 130 12.63 32.16 29.51
N ASP A 131 12.17 31.00 29.05
CA ASP A 131 10.76 30.62 28.97
C ASP A 131 10.27 29.86 30.22
N ASN A 132 11.17 29.44 31.11
CA ASN A 132 10.81 28.64 32.28
C ASN A 132 10.58 29.50 33.54
N ALA A 133 9.33 29.91 33.74
CA ALA A 133 8.94 30.74 34.88
C ALA A 133 8.72 29.98 36.19
N LEU A 134 8.82 28.63 36.19
CA LEU A 134 8.41 27.78 37.30
C LEU A 134 9.51 27.54 38.34
N PHE A 135 10.78 27.70 37.97
CA PHE A 135 11.91 27.35 38.84
C PHE A 135 12.61 28.58 39.40
N GLN A 136 13.09 28.46 40.63
CA GLN A 136 14.04 29.39 41.23
C GLN A 136 15.16 28.60 41.92
N PHE A 137 16.36 29.19 41.94
CA PHE A 137 17.50 28.60 42.61
C PHE A 137 17.96 29.44 43.79
N SER A 138 18.56 28.75 44.75
CA SER A 138 19.42 29.31 45.79
C SER A 138 20.64 28.39 45.96
N LEU A 139 21.74 28.94 46.48
CA LEU A 139 23.00 28.24 46.64
C LEU A 139 23.49 28.33 48.08
N VAL A 140 23.78 27.18 48.68
CA VAL A 140 24.45 27.02 49.97
C VAL A 140 25.75 26.28 49.73
N THR A 141 26.85 27.02 49.65
CA THR A 141 28.18 26.42 49.54
C THR A 141 28.74 26.17 50.93
N TYR A 142 29.30 24.99 51.18
CA TYR A 142 29.83 24.63 52.49
C TYR A 142 31.19 23.92 52.38
N GLY A 143 31.97 24.03 53.45
CA GLY A 143 33.09 23.16 53.76
C GLY A 143 32.99 22.79 55.23
N SER A 144 33.90 23.27 56.07
CA SER A 144 33.77 23.12 57.53
C SER A 144 32.84 24.14 58.18
N ALA A 145 32.37 25.10 57.39
CA ALA A 145 31.26 25.99 57.69
C ALA A 145 30.55 26.36 56.38
N VAL A 146 29.38 26.99 56.47
CA VAL A 146 28.75 27.65 55.32
C VAL A 146 29.61 28.84 54.86
N PHE A 147 29.87 28.92 53.56
CA PHE A 147 30.65 29.97 52.91
C PHE A 147 29.73 31.07 52.37
N ASP A 148 29.37 32.02 53.25
CA ASP A 148 28.50 33.16 52.94
C ASP A 148 29.01 34.49 53.50
N GLY A 149 30.32 34.60 53.76
CA GLY A 149 30.92 35.83 54.26
C GLY A 149 30.75 36.09 55.76
N ARG A 150 30.08 35.20 56.51
CA ARG A 150 29.87 35.40 57.95
C ARG A 150 31.14 35.18 58.77
N GLU A 151 31.23 35.87 59.89
CA GLU A 151 32.28 35.67 60.90
C GLU A 151 32.19 34.26 61.51
N ARG A 152 33.36 33.65 61.73
CA ARG A 152 33.45 32.30 62.32
C ARG A 152 33.29 32.37 63.84
N ASN A 153 32.30 31.66 64.38
CA ASN A 153 32.12 31.49 65.82
C ASN A 153 32.48 30.06 66.24
N TRP A 154 33.78 29.75 66.25
CA TRP A 154 34.28 28.47 66.77
C TRP A 154 34.86 28.61 68.18
N PRO A 155 34.74 27.58 69.04
CA PRO A 155 35.50 27.54 70.28
C PRO A 155 37.00 27.47 69.93
N ALA A 156 37.76 28.49 70.32
CA ALA A 156 39.19 28.55 70.08
C ALA A 156 39.90 27.31 70.65
N ARG A 157 40.47 26.46 69.79
CA ARG A 157 41.53 25.52 70.21
C ARG A 157 42.86 26.25 70.21
N ASN A 158 43.71 25.93 71.19
CA ASN A 158 45.04 26.49 71.39
C ASN A 158 45.91 26.40 70.13
N ALA A 159 45.88 27.41 69.29
CA ALA A 159 46.93 27.63 68.31
C ALA A 159 47.03 29.11 67.96
N THR A 160 48.16 29.70 68.33
CA THR A 160 48.53 31.11 68.19
C THR A 160 48.84 31.52 66.73
N THR A 161 48.40 30.75 65.74
CA THR A 161 48.81 30.89 64.33
C THR A 161 47.65 30.81 63.32
N TYR A 162 46.40 30.71 63.77
CA TYR A 162 45.24 30.60 62.88
C TYR A 162 44.57 31.96 62.70
N GLU A 163 44.30 32.33 61.45
CA GLU A 163 43.62 33.59 61.11
C GLU A 163 42.11 33.45 61.38
N HIS A 164 41.59 34.31 62.26
CA HIS A 164 40.15 34.52 62.42
C HIS A 164 39.71 35.57 61.41
N GLY A 165 38.91 35.15 60.43
CA GLY A 165 38.29 36.05 59.47
C GLY A 165 37.01 35.46 58.92
N PRO A 166 36.21 36.27 58.19
CA PRO A 166 34.98 35.80 57.57
C PRO A 166 35.24 34.61 56.65
N THR A 167 34.24 33.76 56.46
CA THR A 167 34.27 32.73 55.43
C THR A 167 34.27 33.37 54.03
N ASN A 168 34.62 32.60 53.00
CA ASN A 168 34.39 33.05 51.62
C ASN A 168 32.88 33.27 51.39
N ASP A 169 32.50 34.16 50.47
CA ASP A 169 31.11 34.45 50.15
C ASP A 169 30.70 33.77 48.83
N TYR A 170 30.56 32.44 48.89
CA TYR A 170 30.20 31.56 47.77
C TYR A 170 28.74 31.06 47.83
N SER A 171 27.90 31.66 48.67
CA SER A 171 26.49 31.30 48.79
C SER A 171 25.60 32.42 48.25
N PHE A 172 24.42 32.05 47.77
CA PHE A 172 23.36 32.97 47.37
C PHE A 172 22.05 32.49 47.98
N LYS A 173 21.71 32.99 49.16
CA LYS A 173 20.68 32.44 50.05
C LYS A 173 19.28 33.03 49.86
N THR A 174 19.02 33.59 48.67
CA THR A 174 17.73 34.11 48.24
C THR A 174 17.34 33.36 46.97
N PHE A 175 16.05 33.12 46.74
CA PHE A 175 15.59 32.52 45.50
C PHE A 175 15.66 33.51 44.34
N THR A 176 16.25 33.09 43.23
CA THR A 176 16.41 33.89 42.02
C THR A 176 16.05 33.09 40.77
N LYS A 177 15.62 33.83 39.75
CA LYS A 177 15.40 33.33 38.38
C LYS A 177 16.55 33.72 37.43
N ASN A 178 17.48 34.54 37.90
CA ASN A 178 18.64 34.94 37.12
C ASN A 178 19.77 33.93 37.34
N PRO A 179 20.17 33.13 36.33
CA PRO A 179 21.21 32.13 36.51
C PRO A 179 22.55 32.74 36.97
N ALA A 180 22.87 33.96 36.55
CA ALA A 180 24.12 34.64 36.91
C ALA A 180 24.29 34.82 38.44
N ASP A 181 23.20 35.05 39.17
CA ASP A 181 23.23 35.21 40.64
C ASP A 181 23.77 33.96 41.35
N ILE A 182 23.58 32.78 40.74
CA ILE A 182 24.07 31.50 41.23
C ILE A 182 25.44 31.18 40.64
N THR A 183 25.59 31.27 39.31
CA THR A 183 26.80 30.81 38.62
C THR A 183 28.03 31.65 38.96
N ASP A 184 27.86 32.94 39.22
CA ASP A 184 28.95 33.83 39.64
C ASP A 184 29.43 33.55 41.07
N LYS A 185 28.56 32.95 41.90
CA LYS A 185 28.85 32.58 43.29
C LYS A 185 29.53 31.22 43.42
N LEU A 186 29.47 30.36 42.39
CA LEU A 186 30.11 29.04 42.41
C LEU A 186 31.64 29.15 42.56
N PRO A 187 32.24 28.41 43.50
CA PRO A 187 33.67 28.49 43.76
C PRO A 187 34.48 27.93 42.58
N GLY A 188 35.52 28.66 42.17
CA GLY A 188 36.49 28.18 41.17
C GLY A 188 37.71 27.50 41.78
N ASN A 189 37.86 27.55 43.10
CA ASN A 189 38.98 26.98 43.85
C ASN A 189 38.49 26.53 45.22
N VAL A 190 39.19 25.56 45.83
CA VAL A 190 38.99 25.19 47.24
C VAL A 190 39.59 26.25 48.18
N PRO A 191 39.22 26.27 49.48
CA PRO A 191 39.82 27.18 50.46
C PRO A 191 41.36 27.05 50.55
N SER A 192 42.08 28.10 50.13
CA SER A 192 43.52 28.08 49.83
C SER A 192 44.49 28.09 51.04
N ASN A 193 44.04 27.73 52.24
CA ASN A 193 44.86 27.75 53.46
C ASN A 193 45.03 26.35 54.06
N ARG A 194 45.58 25.42 53.26
CA ARG A 194 45.89 24.04 53.69
C ARG A 194 46.78 24.07 54.95
N GLY A 195 46.18 23.71 56.10
CA GLY A 195 46.85 23.68 57.41
C GLY A 195 46.86 24.99 58.21
N LYS A 196 46.33 26.10 57.68
CA LYS A 196 46.27 27.43 58.36
C LYS A 196 44.85 27.89 58.71
N THR A 197 43.82 27.32 58.11
CA THR A 197 42.43 27.50 58.53
C THR A 197 41.71 26.16 58.56
N TRP A 198 40.62 26.08 59.30
CA TRP A 198 39.79 24.88 59.45
C TRP A 198 38.76 24.76 58.32
N ASP A 199 38.87 25.48 57.20
CA ASP A 199 37.76 25.62 56.25
C ASP A 199 37.54 24.40 55.34
N GLY A 200 38.48 23.45 55.33
CA GLY A 200 38.60 22.43 54.30
C GLY A 200 38.02 21.04 54.59
N GLY A 201 37.41 20.79 55.74
CA GLY A 201 36.64 19.56 56.02
C GLY A 201 35.18 19.66 55.55
N THR A 202 34.34 18.70 55.95
CA THR A 202 33.02 18.44 55.34
C THR A 202 31.89 18.44 56.39
N PHE A 203 31.21 19.58 56.53
CA PHE A 203 30.11 19.77 57.49
C PHE A 203 28.73 19.71 56.81
N THR A 204 28.43 18.59 56.16
CA THR A 204 27.20 18.37 55.37
C THR A 204 25.93 18.65 56.17
N GLN A 205 25.88 18.27 57.45
CA GLN A 205 24.73 18.58 58.32
C GLN A 205 24.41 20.08 58.36
N GLN A 206 25.42 20.95 58.43
CA GLN A 206 25.20 22.39 58.47
C GLN A 206 24.74 22.93 57.11
N GLY A 207 25.25 22.39 56.00
CA GLY A 207 24.78 22.72 54.66
C GLY A 207 23.30 22.40 54.48
N LEU A 208 22.87 21.21 54.90
CA LEU A 208 21.45 20.80 54.87
C LEU A 208 20.57 21.63 55.81
N GLU A 209 21.04 21.95 57.00
CA GLU A 209 20.31 22.83 57.94
C GLU A 209 20.11 24.23 57.33
N GLU A 210 21.15 24.81 56.73
CA GLU A 210 21.06 26.13 56.09
C GLU A 210 20.12 26.09 54.88
N ALA A 211 20.16 25.03 54.07
CA ALA A 211 19.19 24.82 53.00
C ALA A 211 17.76 24.76 53.54
N SER A 212 17.53 24.08 54.68
CA SER A 212 16.22 24.08 55.33
C SER A 212 15.77 25.47 55.77
N LYS A 213 16.69 26.37 56.17
CA LYS A 213 16.36 27.77 56.54
C LYS A 213 16.02 28.63 55.34
N VAL A 214 16.71 28.40 54.21
CA VAL A 214 16.39 29.04 52.93
C VAL A 214 15.01 28.58 52.44
N LEU A 215 14.77 27.27 52.37
CA LEU A 215 13.49 26.70 51.94
C LEU A 215 12.31 27.05 52.85
N ALA A 216 12.54 27.32 54.15
CA ALA A 216 11.49 27.79 55.04
C ALA A 216 10.91 29.16 54.64
N GLN A 217 11.63 29.93 53.81
CA GLN A 217 11.18 31.21 53.26
C GLN A 217 10.46 31.06 51.92
N SER A 218 10.53 29.87 51.30
CA SER A 218 9.93 29.57 50.01
C SER A 218 8.40 29.43 50.11
N THR A 219 7.71 30.08 49.16
CA THR A 219 6.27 29.89 48.93
C THR A 219 5.97 28.90 47.80
N ALA A 220 7.00 28.27 47.23
CA ALA A 220 6.84 27.31 46.15
C ALA A 220 6.11 26.06 46.61
N THR A 221 5.36 25.46 45.68
CA THR A 221 4.62 24.21 45.90
C THR A 221 5.61 23.06 46.12
N ASN A 222 6.62 22.98 45.26
CA ASN A 222 7.68 21.98 45.35
C ASN A 222 8.97 22.61 45.88
N LYS A 223 9.67 21.87 46.72
CA LYS A 223 10.87 22.32 47.44
C LYS A 223 11.91 21.23 47.35
N VAL A 224 13.02 21.53 46.70
CA VAL A 224 14.03 20.54 46.33
C VAL A 224 15.39 20.94 46.90
N VAL A 225 16.13 19.97 47.41
CA VAL A 225 17.54 20.09 47.76
C VAL A 225 18.34 19.18 46.85
N ILE A 226 19.41 19.71 46.24
CA ILE A 226 20.38 18.92 45.49
C ILE A 226 21.73 19.05 46.21
N LEU A 227 22.14 17.97 46.87
CA LEU A 227 23.44 17.90 47.54
C LEU A 227 24.49 17.37 46.56
N ILE A 228 25.53 18.17 46.30
CA ILE A 228 26.71 17.74 45.54
C ILE A 228 27.88 17.65 46.53
N THR A 229 28.46 16.47 46.68
CA THR A 229 29.54 16.22 47.66
C THR A 229 30.52 15.16 47.20
N ASP A 230 31.81 15.32 47.51
CA ASP A 230 32.86 14.37 47.14
C ASP A 230 33.43 13.56 48.32
N GLY A 231 32.83 13.73 49.50
CA GLY A 231 33.35 13.15 50.73
C GLY A 231 32.28 12.91 51.77
N VAL A 232 32.66 12.15 52.80
CA VAL A 232 31.80 11.90 53.94
C VAL A 232 31.88 13.04 54.95
N THR A 233 30.88 13.14 55.80
CA THR A 233 30.83 14.19 56.82
C THR A 233 31.91 13.97 57.91
N THR A 234 32.73 14.99 58.16
CA THR A 234 33.83 15.01 59.15
C THR A 234 33.61 16.04 60.27
N PHE A 235 32.46 16.73 60.22
CA PHE A 235 31.94 17.60 61.27
C PHE A 235 30.45 17.37 61.45
N SER A 236 29.98 17.48 62.68
CA SER A 236 28.54 17.56 62.97
C SER A 236 28.30 18.50 64.15
N TYR A 237 27.04 18.89 64.36
CA TYR A 237 26.65 19.37 65.68
C TYR A 237 26.73 18.23 66.70
N ALA A 238 26.98 18.56 67.97
CA ALA A 238 26.72 17.64 69.07
C ALA A 238 25.21 17.48 69.28
N ASP A 239 24.80 16.52 70.11
CA ASP A 239 23.38 16.24 70.36
C ASP A 239 22.65 17.43 71.01
N ASP A 240 23.37 18.33 71.67
CA ASP A 240 22.82 19.57 72.24
C ASP A 240 22.57 20.68 71.20
N ARG A 241 23.01 20.48 69.95
CA ARG A 241 23.03 21.46 68.84
C ARG A 241 23.69 22.81 69.16
N LYS A 242 24.46 22.90 70.25
CA LYS A 242 25.14 24.13 70.68
C LYS A 242 26.63 24.11 70.40
N SER A 243 27.21 22.91 70.29
CA SER A 243 28.62 22.72 69.97
C SER A 243 28.81 21.98 68.65
N VAL A 244 29.92 22.27 67.98
CA VAL A 244 30.38 21.53 66.80
C VAL A 244 31.41 20.50 67.27
N VAL A 245 31.28 19.29 66.76
CA VAL A 245 32.22 18.17 66.99
C VAL A 245 32.83 17.75 65.66
N GLY A 246 34.03 17.18 65.73
CA GLY A 246 34.87 16.90 64.56
C GLY A 246 36.00 17.94 64.41
N ASP A 247 37.03 17.56 63.65
CA ASP A 247 38.17 18.41 63.32
C ASP A 247 38.47 18.43 61.81
N GLY A 248 37.59 17.81 61.01
CA GLY A 248 37.72 17.75 59.56
C GLY A 248 38.65 16.65 59.04
N SER A 249 39.21 15.80 59.92
CA SER A 249 40.25 14.84 59.54
C SER A 249 39.76 13.42 59.32
N ASN A 250 38.77 12.95 60.09
CA ASN A 250 38.30 11.55 60.04
C ASN A 250 36.77 11.46 60.13
N TYR A 251 36.23 10.35 59.62
CA TYR A 251 34.83 10.02 59.79
C TYR A 251 34.57 9.37 61.16
N GLU A 252 33.46 9.77 61.78
CA GLU A 252 32.87 9.08 62.93
C GLU A 252 31.40 8.77 62.61
N ALA A 253 30.93 7.57 62.97
CA ALA A 253 29.56 7.15 62.71
C ALA A 253 28.49 8.12 63.27
N ALA A 254 28.83 8.84 64.35
CA ALA A 254 27.96 9.88 64.91
C ALA A 254 27.74 11.06 63.95
N HIS A 255 28.74 11.45 63.15
CA HIS A 255 28.59 12.50 62.14
C HIS A 255 27.62 12.06 61.05
N GLY A 256 27.81 10.86 60.49
CA GLY A 256 26.92 10.30 59.46
C GLY A 256 25.48 10.18 59.93
N ASN A 257 25.26 9.59 61.11
CA ASN A 257 23.92 9.42 61.69
C ASN A 257 23.19 10.75 61.89
N ARG A 258 23.90 11.81 62.34
CA ARG A 258 23.32 13.14 62.54
C ARG A 258 23.02 13.85 61.22
N THR A 259 23.86 13.67 60.21
CA THR A 259 23.61 14.19 58.84
C THR A 259 22.38 13.52 58.22
N ILE A 260 22.26 12.20 58.31
CA ILE A 260 21.05 11.47 57.86
C ILE A 260 19.81 11.98 58.61
N ALA A 261 19.91 12.17 59.93
CA ALA A 261 18.79 12.67 60.73
C ALA A 261 18.36 14.09 60.32
N GLU A 262 19.31 14.96 59.95
CA GLU A 262 18.99 16.29 59.42
C GLU A 262 18.30 16.19 58.05
N SER A 263 18.81 15.36 57.12
CA SER A 263 18.13 15.14 55.83
C SER A 263 16.71 14.61 55.99
N LYS A 264 16.50 13.62 56.87
CA LYS A 264 15.16 13.10 57.20
C LYS A 264 14.25 14.19 57.76
N ALA A 265 14.78 15.18 58.47
CA ALA A 265 13.99 16.31 58.94
C ALA A 265 13.54 17.24 57.79
N LEU A 266 14.34 17.37 56.72
CA LEU A 266 13.91 18.05 55.49
C LEU A 266 12.81 17.24 54.78
N GLN A 267 13.01 15.94 54.61
CA GLN A 267 12.04 15.04 53.97
C GLN A 267 10.70 15.02 54.71
N ASN A 268 10.71 15.01 56.04
CA ASN A 268 9.49 15.10 56.86
C ASN A 268 8.73 16.44 56.71
N LYS A 269 9.37 17.49 56.18
CA LYS A 269 8.71 18.76 55.81
C LYS A 269 8.13 18.72 54.39
N GLY A 270 8.25 17.59 53.69
CA GLY A 270 7.85 17.41 52.30
C GLY A 270 8.86 17.94 51.28
N TYR A 271 10.12 18.15 51.70
CA TYR A 271 11.18 18.57 50.77
C TYR A 271 11.79 17.34 50.11
N ASP A 272 11.97 17.42 48.80
CA ASP A 272 12.65 16.38 48.05
C ASP A 272 14.16 16.60 48.10
N VAL A 273 14.92 15.51 48.18
CA VAL A 273 16.38 15.55 48.40
C VAL A 273 17.05 14.61 47.42
N PHE A 274 17.79 15.20 46.49
CA PHE A 274 18.70 14.54 45.57
C PHE A 274 20.12 14.61 46.11
N THR A 275 20.92 13.57 45.85
CA THR A 275 22.33 13.56 46.18
C THR A 275 23.17 13.14 44.99
N VAL A 276 24.26 13.85 44.73
CA VAL A 276 25.29 13.47 43.78
C VAL A 276 26.60 13.27 44.54
N GLY A 277 26.96 12.00 44.75
CA GLY A 277 28.21 11.59 45.38
C GLY A 277 29.33 11.49 44.35
N VAL A 278 30.30 12.41 44.41
CA VAL A 278 31.36 12.57 43.42
C VAL A 278 32.62 11.85 43.85
N GLU A 279 32.90 10.71 43.24
CA GLU A 279 34.13 9.94 43.42
C GLU A 279 34.45 9.65 44.90
N LEU A 280 33.42 9.23 45.64
CA LEU A 280 33.53 8.86 47.06
C LEU A 280 34.62 7.80 47.24
N ALA A 281 35.42 7.95 48.28
CA ALA A 281 36.56 7.08 48.54
C ALA A 281 36.52 6.49 49.96
N ALA A 282 37.33 5.47 50.20
CA ALA A 282 37.56 5.00 51.55
C ALA A 282 38.36 6.04 52.34
N GLU A 283 37.91 6.34 53.55
CA GLU A 283 38.54 7.29 54.46
C GLU A 283 38.80 6.65 55.83
N GLN A 284 39.59 7.31 56.68
CA GLN A 284 39.79 6.83 58.04
C GLN A 284 38.45 6.80 58.79
N GLY A 285 38.02 5.59 59.16
CA GLY A 285 36.77 5.35 59.88
C GLY A 285 35.59 4.87 59.02
N ILE A 286 35.72 4.82 57.68
CA ILE A 286 34.64 4.35 56.79
C ILE A 286 35.17 3.75 55.48
N THR A 287 34.58 2.64 55.04
CA THR A 287 34.88 2.07 53.72
C THR A 287 34.18 2.83 52.59
N LYS A 288 34.64 2.66 51.34
CA LYS A 288 33.99 3.28 50.17
C LYS A 288 32.50 2.91 50.08
N GLY A 289 32.17 1.62 50.23
CA GLY A 289 30.78 1.15 50.14
C GLY A 289 29.89 1.70 51.27
N GLU A 290 30.43 1.87 52.48
CA GLU A 290 29.70 2.53 53.58
C GLU A 290 29.52 4.03 53.33
N ALA A 291 30.47 4.70 52.68
CA ALA A 291 30.36 6.10 52.27
C ALA A 291 29.27 6.29 51.19
N GLU A 292 29.25 5.42 50.19
CA GLU A 292 28.19 5.36 49.17
C GLU A 292 26.81 5.14 49.79
N GLN A 293 26.69 4.19 50.72
CA GLN A 293 25.45 3.94 51.47
C GLN A 293 25.02 5.16 52.31
N LEU A 294 25.98 5.84 52.95
CA LEU A 294 25.70 7.04 53.73
C LEU A 294 25.10 8.14 52.85
N VAL A 295 25.69 8.42 51.68
CA VAL A 295 25.17 9.42 50.73
C VAL A 295 23.80 9.00 50.20
N GLN A 296 23.61 7.72 49.85
CA GLN A 296 22.31 7.20 49.43
C GLN A 296 21.22 7.35 50.51
N GLN A 297 21.56 7.18 51.78
CA GLN A 297 20.62 7.37 52.90
C GLN A 297 20.26 8.84 53.17
N ILE A 298 20.98 9.79 52.59
CA ILE A 298 20.64 11.22 52.64
C ILE A 298 19.56 11.56 51.59
N ALA A 299 19.54 10.89 50.45
CA ALA A 299 18.53 11.09 49.42
C ALA A 299 17.11 10.69 49.91
N SER A 300 16.08 11.22 49.25
CA SER A 300 14.67 10.92 49.61
C SER A 300 14.25 9.50 49.22
N SER A 301 14.87 8.94 48.19
CA SER A 301 14.78 7.54 47.80
C SER A 301 16.11 7.10 47.17
N PRO A 302 16.39 5.78 47.08
CA PRO A 302 17.57 5.28 46.40
C PRO A 302 17.75 5.81 44.97
N ASP A 303 16.66 5.99 44.22
CA ASP A 303 16.69 6.46 42.82
C ASP A 303 17.07 7.94 42.67
N LYS A 304 17.00 8.71 43.77
CA LYS A 304 17.42 10.12 43.84
C LYS A 304 18.88 10.30 44.27
N SER A 305 19.62 9.20 44.38
CA SER A 305 21.03 9.18 44.73
C SER A 305 21.89 8.75 43.54
N TYR A 306 22.64 9.70 42.99
CA TYR A 306 23.57 9.49 41.89
C TYR A 306 24.98 9.34 42.45
N LEU A 307 25.54 8.13 42.39
CA LEU A 307 26.91 7.85 42.82
C LEU A 307 27.80 7.71 41.59
N ILE A 308 28.79 8.59 41.45
CA ILE A 308 29.68 8.59 40.27
C ILE A 308 31.12 8.31 40.67
N ASP A 309 31.77 7.39 39.98
CA ASP A 309 33.19 7.06 40.18
C ASP A 309 34.15 7.94 39.37
N ASP A 310 33.60 8.77 38.50
CA ASP A 310 34.32 9.71 37.64
C ASP A 310 33.59 11.05 37.64
N VAL A 311 34.29 12.10 38.06
CA VAL A 311 33.74 13.46 38.11
C VAL A 311 33.31 13.98 36.73
N ALA A 312 33.83 13.43 35.63
CA ALA A 312 33.36 13.75 34.29
C ALA A 312 31.86 13.41 34.06
N LYS A 313 31.29 12.49 34.86
CA LYS A 313 29.87 12.09 34.78
C LYS A 313 28.93 12.98 35.61
N LEU A 314 29.46 14.00 36.29
CA LEU A 314 28.68 14.91 37.11
C LEU A 314 27.66 15.69 36.28
N GLU A 315 28.07 16.16 35.11
CA GLU A 315 27.18 16.88 34.19
C GLU A 315 25.99 15.99 33.78
N THR A 316 26.24 14.76 33.33
CA THR A 316 25.18 13.80 33.00
C THR A 316 24.24 13.51 34.18
N SER A 317 24.78 13.40 35.40
CA SER A 317 23.95 13.15 36.59
C SER A 317 23.04 14.34 36.92
N LEU A 318 23.56 15.56 36.81
CA LEU A 318 22.76 16.77 37.00
C LEU A 318 21.73 16.95 35.86
N GLN A 319 22.09 16.61 34.62
CA GLN A 319 21.15 16.57 33.50
C GLN A 319 20.00 15.60 33.77
N ASN A 320 20.27 14.41 34.31
CA ASN A 320 19.23 13.44 34.66
C ASN A 320 18.31 13.93 35.79
N ILE A 321 18.86 14.60 36.81
CA ILE A 321 18.04 15.28 37.82
C ILE A 321 17.18 16.36 37.15
N GLY A 322 17.74 17.10 36.20
CA GLY A 322 17.01 18.11 35.43
C GLY A 322 15.83 17.54 34.66
N LYS A 323 16.03 16.41 33.98
CA LYS A 323 14.98 15.65 33.29
C LYS A 323 13.85 15.27 34.25
N GLU A 324 14.15 14.67 35.41
CA GLU A 324 13.11 14.30 36.39
C GLU A 324 12.30 15.50 36.90
N LEU A 325 12.94 16.68 37.01
CA LEU A 325 12.29 17.89 37.50
C LEU A 325 11.42 18.58 36.44
N VAL A 326 11.83 18.54 35.17
CA VAL A 326 11.24 19.35 34.09
C VAL A 326 10.36 18.53 33.13
N ASP A 327 10.70 17.26 32.92
CA ASP A 327 10.10 16.46 31.85
C ASP A 327 8.69 15.98 32.20
N THR A 328 7.81 16.01 31.19
CA THR A 328 6.44 15.52 31.30
C THR A 328 6.29 14.11 30.75
N VAL A 329 7.16 13.72 29.82
CA VAL A 329 7.38 12.35 29.36
C VAL A 329 8.70 11.87 29.95
N VAL A 330 8.67 10.79 30.73
CA VAL A 330 9.84 10.28 31.48
C VAL A 330 9.97 8.79 31.21
N ASP A 331 11.11 8.41 30.63
CA ASP A 331 11.37 7.05 30.11
C ASP A 331 10.25 6.54 29.18
N GLY A 332 9.58 7.44 28.45
CA GLY A 332 8.39 7.12 27.67
C GLY A 332 8.66 6.12 26.55
N LYS A 333 7.59 5.39 26.17
CA LYS A 333 7.63 4.36 25.12
C LYS A 333 6.61 4.61 24.03
N ILE A 334 6.95 4.34 22.77
CA ILE A 334 6.00 4.28 21.66
C ILE A 334 5.91 2.84 21.18
N ILE A 335 4.69 2.37 20.93
CA ILE A 335 4.41 1.10 20.26
C ILE A 335 3.55 1.43 19.04
N ASP A 336 4.06 1.17 17.85
CA ASP A 336 3.39 1.46 16.59
C ASP A 336 3.35 0.22 15.68
N PRO A 337 2.27 -0.59 15.75
CA PRO A 337 2.13 -1.77 14.91
C PRO A 337 1.80 -1.40 13.46
N VAL A 338 2.52 -1.95 12.49
CA VAL A 338 2.22 -1.78 11.06
C VAL A 338 1.12 -2.76 10.64
N ARG A 339 0.20 -2.34 9.76
CA ARG A 339 -0.88 -3.22 9.27
C ARG A 339 -0.36 -4.22 8.25
N GLU A 340 -1.07 -5.33 8.09
CA GLU A 340 -0.68 -6.43 7.18
C GLU A 340 -0.62 -6.01 5.71
N GLN A 341 -1.40 -4.99 5.30
CA GLN A 341 -1.38 -4.43 3.93
C GLN A 341 -0.07 -3.72 3.60
N PHE A 342 0.81 -3.53 4.58
CA PHE A 342 2.05 -2.79 4.46
C PHE A 342 3.23 -3.62 4.96
N ILE A 343 4.34 -3.53 4.24
CA ILE A 343 5.62 -4.17 4.54
C ILE A 343 6.54 -3.11 5.15
N ILE A 344 7.20 -3.45 6.25
CA ILE A 344 8.26 -2.66 6.88
C ILE A 344 9.60 -3.41 6.79
N GLN A 345 10.71 -2.70 6.57
CA GLN A 345 12.03 -3.33 6.52
C GLN A 345 12.58 -3.50 7.94
N GLU A 346 12.56 -4.72 8.46
CA GLU A 346 12.98 -5.01 9.85
C GLU A 346 14.49 -4.83 10.09
N ASN A 347 15.31 -4.83 9.03
CA ASN A 347 16.77 -4.77 9.13
C ASN A 347 17.38 -3.38 8.92
N ASP A 348 16.56 -2.35 8.65
CA ASP A 348 17.08 -1.00 8.45
C ASP A 348 17.42 -0.34 9.79
N SER A 349 18.60 0.29 9.87
CA SER A 349 19.06 0.97 11.07
C SER A 349 18.58 2.41 11.12
N PHE A 350 18.02 2.84 12.25
CA PHE A 350 17.66 4.23 12.50
C PHE A 350 18.91 5.11 12.66
N THR A 351 18.99 6.18 11.88
CA THR A 351 20.02 7.21 12.00
C THR A 351 19.52 8.33 12.90
N LYS A 352 20.31 8.74 13.90
CA LYS A 352 19.96 9.83 14.83
C LYS A 352 20.64 11.12 14.39
N ALA A 353 19.91 12.22 14.34
CA ALA A 353 20.44 13.54 13.98
C ALA A 353 19.72 14.67 14.74
N SER A 354 20.42 15.76 15.04
CA SER A 354 19.84 16.95 15.67
C SER A 354 19.43 18.05 14.67
N ASP A 355 19.80 17.90 13.40
CA ASP A 355 19.43 18.80 12.32
C ASP A 355 18.58 18.10 11.25
N GLU A 356 17.68 18.87 10.61
CA GLU A 356 16.78 18.38 9.56
C GLU A 356 17.49 18.11 8.21
N THR A 357 18.82 17.97 8.18
CA THR A 357 19.55 17.66 6.93
C THR A 357 19.40 16.19 6.58
N LEU A 358 18.17 15.84 6.22
CA LEU A 358 17.73 14.49 5.94
C LEU A 358 17.93 14.18 4.47
N SER A 359 18.64 13.09 4.16
CA SER A 359 18.59 12.49 2.83
C SER A 359 17.33 11.63 2.71
N ASP A 360 16.61 11.77 1.60
CA ASP A 360 15.42 10.97 1.27
C ASP A 360 15.83 9.51 1.10
N GLY A 361 15.78 8.71 2.17
CA GLY A 361 16.10 7.29 2.08
C GLY A 361 16.30 6.54 3.39
N HIS A 362 16.51 7.22 4.52
CA HIS A 362 16.83 6.55 5.79
C HIS A 362 15.71 6.65 6.83
N TYR A 363 15.65 5.64 7.69
CA TYR A 363 14.92 5.64 8.95
C TYR A 363 15.65 6.62 9.87
N TYR A 364 14.95 7.60 10.46
CA TYR A 364 15.62 8.61 11.26
C TYR A 364 14.86 9.00 12.51
N VAL A 365 15.64 9.48 13.47
CA VAL A 365 15.16 10.07 14.71
C VAL A 365 15.78 11.46 14.80
N THR A 366 14.95 12.48 14.70
CA THR A 366 15.36 13.86 14.91
C THR A 366 14.76 14.42 16.18
N ALA A 367 15.47 15.32 16.84
CA ALA A 367 14.97 16.01 18.01
C ALA A 367 15.47 17.46 18.05
N THR A 368 14.76 18.33 18.76
CA THR A 368 15.15 19.73 18.95
C THR A 368 16.48 19.91 19.68
N ASN A 369 16.94 18.88 20.41
CA ASN A 369 18.21 18.87 21.15
C ASN A 369 18.87 17.48 21.10
N GLU A 370 20.19 17.42 20.89
CA GLU A 370 20.98 16.18 20.89
C GLU A 370 20.84 15.37 22.19
N HIS A 371 20.61 16.01 23.33
CA HIS A 371 20.46 15.32 24.61
C HIS A 371 19.22 14.43 24.69
N ILE A 372 18.16 14.75 23.92
CA ILE A 372 16.95 13.91 23.82
C ILE A 372 17.31 12.57 23.17
N LEU A 373 18.23 12.58 22.21
CA LEU A 373 18.58 11.40 21.40
C LEU A 373 19.50 10.41 22.12
N GLN A 374 20.12 10.81 23.24
CA GLN A 374 21.12 9.99 23.95
C GLN A 374 20.54 8.67 24.47
N ASP A 375 19.36 8.75 25.09
CA ASP A 375 18.72 7.60 25.75
C ASP A 375 17.67 6.91 24.87
N VAL A 376 17.26 7.55 23.77
CA VAL A 376 16.22 7.01 22.89
C VAL A 376 16.72 5.82 22.09
N SER A 377 16.03 4.68 22.14
CA SER A 377 16.29 3.57 21.21
C SER A 377 15.07 3.32 20.34
N VAL A 378 15.29 3.14 19.04
CA VAL A 378 14.24 2.79 18.08
C VAL A 378 14.62 1.51 17.38
N PHE A 379 13.68 0.58 17.31
CA PHE A 379 13.86 -0.71 16.67
C PHE A 379 12.54 -1.19 16.07
N VAL A 380 12.64 -2.10 15.10
CA VAL A 380 11.49 -2.78 14.52
C VAL A 380 11.53 -4.23 15.00
N ASP A 381 10.44 -4.73 15.56
CA ASP A 381 10.30 -6.12 15.95
C ASP A 381 8.86 -6.59 15.71
N ASN A 382 8.70 -7.78 15.15
CA ASN A 382 7.40 -8.41 14.87
C ASN A 382 6.39 -7.47 14.17
N HIS A 383 6.81 -6.79 13.09
CA HIS A 383 5.97 -5.83 12.35
C HIS A 383 5.54 -4.59 13.17
N GLN A 384 6.28 -4.23 14.23
CA GLN A 384 6.01 -3.07 15.08
C GLN A 384 7.23 -2.18 15.20
N VAL A 385 7.04 -0.87 15.08
CA VAL A 385 8.05 0.12 15.44
C VAL A 385 7.93 0.40 16.94
N MET A 386 9.03 0.22 17.66
CA MET A 386 9.12 0.48 19.10
C MET A 386 10.13 1.58 19.37
N VAL A 387 9.76 2.51 20.25
CA VAL A 387 10.64 3.57 20.74
C VAL A 387 10.68 3.46 22.26
N ASP A 388 11.87 3.46 22.85
CA ASP A 388 12.09 3.46 24.30
C ASP A 388 12.96 4.66 24.71
N GLY A 389 12.91 5.06 25.98
CA GLY A 389 13.84 6.04 26.56
C GLY A 389 13.49 7.50 26.27
N LEU A 390 12.22 7.80 25.95
CA LEU A 390 11.79 9.16 25.65
C LEU A 390 11.76 10.02 26.91
N ASN A 391 12.56 11.09 26.93
CA ASN A 391 12.57 12.09 28.00
C ASN A 391 12.35 13.46 27.36
N LEU A 392 11.17 14.03 27.56
CA LEU A 392 10.75 15.26 26.89
C LEU A 392 10.17 16.26 27.89
N GLY A 393 10.83 17.41 27.97
CA GLY A 393 10.35 18.59 28.67
C GLY A 393 9.49 19.51 27.82
N ALA A 394 9.18 20.67 28.38
CA ALA A 394 8.39 21.68 27.70
C ALA A 394 9.10 22.16 26.42
N ASN A 395 8.43 22.01 25.28
CA ASN A 395 8.94 22.36 23.95
C ASN A 395 10.06 21.45 23.41
N ASP A 396 10.42 20.38 24.10
CA ASP A 396 11.23 19.32 23.51
C ASP A 396 10.38 18.56 22.49
N GLU A 397 10.90 18.39 21.29
CA GLU A 397 10.23 17.66 20.22
C GLU A 397 11.12 16.57 19.68
N ILE A 398 10.52 15.45 19.32
CA ILE A 398 11.15 14.33 18.63
C ILE A 398 10.28 13.88 17.47
N ASN A 399 10.90 13.58 16.34
CA ASN A 399 10.26 12.99 15.18
C ASN A 399 10.94 11.68 14.81
N ILE A 400 10.16 10.62 14.71
CA ILE A 400 10.61 9.30 14.26
C ILE A 400 10.01 9.08 12.88
N ARG A 401 10.86 9.06 11.85
CA ARG A 401 10.45 8.68 10.49
C ARG A 401 10.90 7.28 10.16
N TYR A 402 9.97 6.48 9.64
CA TYR A 402 10.26 5.19 9.03
C TYR A 402 9.48 5.05 7.72
N LYS A 403 9.73 3.94 7.01
CA LYS A 403 9.19 3.70 5.68
C LYS A 403 8.38 2.41 5.67
N ILE A 404 7.29 2.43 4.90
CA ILE A 404 6.49 1.25 4.58
C ILE A 404 6.25 1.16 3.08
N GLN A 405 6.03 -0.05 2.59
CA GLN A 405 5.64 -0.35 1.21
C GLN A 405 4.28 -1.03 1.22
N ILE A 406 3.32 -0.57 0.41
CA ILE A 406 2.03 -1.26 0.28
C ILE A 406 2.22 -2.60 -0.46
N ASP A 407 1.68 -3.68 0.10
CA ASP A 407 1.76 -5.02 -0.49
C ASP A 407 0.61 -5.21 -1.49
N THR A 408 0.84 -4.88 -2.76
CA THR A 408 -0.18 -5.02 -3.82
C THR A 408 -0.44 -6.46 -4.23
N GLU A 409 0.34 -7.42 -3.74
CA GLU A 409 0.19 -8.85 -4.01
C GLU A 409 -0.53 -9.60 -2.88
N LEU A 410 -0.83 -8.90 -1.78
CA LEU A 410 -1.63 -9.45 -0.71
C LEU A 410 -3.05 -9.79 -1.22
N GLU A 411 -3.56 -10.95 -0.83
CA GLU A 411 -4.87 -11.42 -1.24
C GLU A 411 -5.97 -10.41 -0.85
N HIS A 412 -6.93 -10.18 -1.75
CA HIS A 412 -8.05 -9.24 -1.58
C HIS A 412 -7.68 -7.75 -1.48
N MET A 413 -6.46 -7.37 -1.85
CA MET A 413 -6.13 -5.96 -2.06
C MET A 413 -6.92 -5.38 -3.24
N ILE A 414 -7.38 -4.14 -3.10
CA ILE A 414 -8.15 -3.39 -4.11
C ILE A 414 -7.45 -2.05 -4.35
N PRO A 415 -7.10 -1.67 -5.59
CA PRO A 415 -6.47 -0.39 -5.85
C PRO A 415 -7.44 0.78 -5.62
N ASN A 416 -6.89 1.99 -5.43
CA ASN A 416 -7.60 3.23 -5.08
C ASN A 416 -8.39 3.18 -3.76
N VAL A 417 -8.26 2.12 -2.96
CA VAL A 417 -8.84 2.01 -1.62
C VAL A 417 -7.82 2.43 -0.55
N LEU A 418 -8.24 3.31 0.36
CA LEU A 418 -7.43 3.77 1.48
C LEU A 418 -7.41 2.73 2.61
N TYR A 419 -6.23 2.19 2.89
CA TYR A 419 -5.96 1.28 4.01
C TYR A 419 -5.26 2.02 5.14
N GLU A 420 -5.60 1.68 6.38
CA GLU A 420 -4.86 2.17 7.55
C GLU A 420 -3.41 1.69 7.45
N THR A 421 -2.44 2.60 7.56
CA THR A 421 -1.02 2.22 7.45
C THR A 421 -0.56 1.39 8.64
N ASN A 422 -1.21 1.59 9.78
CA ASN A 422 -0.84 1.06 11.08
C ASN A 422 -2.08 0.64 11.90
N GLY A 423 -1.86 -0.24 12.87
CA GLY A 423 -2.79 -0.47 13.95
C GLY A 423 -2.64 0.62 15.00
N GLU A 424 -3.41 0.50 16.09
CA GLU A 424 -3.46 1.52 17.14
C GLU A 424 -2.07 1.82 17.74
N ALA A 425 -1.48 2.93 17.32
CA ALA A 425 -0.21 3.39 17.83
C ALA A 425 -0.38 4.17 19.13
N VAL A 426 0.49 3.90 20.11
CA VAL A 426 0.37 4.47 21.46
C VAL A 426 1.69 5.02 21.99
N LEU A 427 1.63 6.17 22.65
CA LEU A 427 2.67 6.69 23.54
C LEU A 427 2.29 6.35 24.99
N ILE A 428 3.17 5.64 25.69
CA ILE A 428 3.13 5.46 27.15
C ILE A 428 4.09 6.51 27.73
N PRO A 429 3.59 7.65 28.25
CA PRO A 429 4.45 8.77 28.62
C PRO A 429 5.30 8.50 29.87
N ILE A 430 4.87 7.57 30.73
CA ILE A 430 5.63 7.08 31.90
C ILE A 430 5.38 5.58 32.03
N VAL A 431 6.43 4.77 31.90
CA VAL A 431 6.37 3.30 31.83
C VAL A 431 5.74 2.66 33.05
N GLU A 432 5.93 3.25 34.23
CA GLU A 432 5.40 2.72 35.49
C GLU A 432 3.91 3.03 35.70
N THR A 433 3.27 3.72 34.76
CA THR A 433 1.86 4.14 34.86
C THR A 433 0.97 3.37 33.89
N SER A 434 -0.34 3.40 34.13
CA SER A 434 -1.35 2.89 33.19
C SER A 434 -1.77 3.91 32.14
N GLU A 435 -1.05 5.02 32.00
CA GLU A 435 -1.38 6.10 31.07
C GLU A 435 -0.91 5.75 29.66
N ALA A 436 -1.77 5.95 28.66
CA ALA A 436 -1.44 5.73 27.25
C ALA A 436 -2.18 6.73 26.36
N TYR A 437 -1.48 7.30 25.38
CA TYR A 437 -2.00 8.27 24.42
C TYR A 437 -2.00 7.68 23.02
N THR A 438 -3.17 7.60 22.40
CA THR A 438 -3.33 7.02 21.06
C THR A 438 -3.02 8.06 19.99
N PHE A 439 -2.12 7.74 19.06
CA PHE A 439 -1.85 8.56 17.88
C PHE A 439 -3.06 8.58 16.92
N PRO A 440 -3.19 9.61 16.07
CA PRO A 440 -4.08 9.50 14.92
C PRO A 440 -3.59 8.43 13.93
N GLU A 441 -4.50 7.88 13.12
CA GLU A 441 -4.15 6.85 12.13
C GLU A 441 -4.25 7.38 10.70
N PRO A 442 -3.12 7.53 9.99
CA PRO A 442 -3.14 7.87 8.57
C PRO A 442 -3.50 6.66 7.70
N LYS A 443 -3.89 6.95 6.46
CA LYS A 443 -4.21 5.94 5.44
C LYS A 443 -3.45 6.17 4.15
N ALA A 444 -3.21 5.10 3.42
CA ALA A 444 -2.61 5.13 2.09
C ALA A 444 -3.29 4.13 1.15
N SER A 445 -3.27 4.40 -0.15
CA SER A 445 -3.79 3.53 -1.20
C SER A 445 -2.78 3.35 -2.31
N ALA A 446 -2.81 2.19 -2.97
CA ALA A 446 -2.18 2.03 -4.28
C ALA A 446 -3.04 2.62 -5.39
N VAL A 447 -2.45 2.87 -6.56
CA VAL A 447 -3.15 3.39 -7.75
C VAL A 447 -3.48 2.26 -8.72
N SER A 448 -4.61 2.38 -9.42
CA SER A 448 -4.99 1.45 -10.48
C SER A 448 -4.45 1.83 -11.86
N THR A 449 -4.49 0.85 -12.77
CA THR A 449 -4.36 0.96 -14.21
C THR A 449 -5.40 0.07 -14.89
N SER A 450 -5.46 0.12 -16.22
CA SER A 450 -6.38 -0.67 -17.03
C SER A 450 -5.67 -1.19 -18.29
N VAL A 451 -6.02 -2.40 -18.72
CA VAL A 451 -5.57 -2.97 -20.01
C VAL A 451 -6.77 -3.05 -20.93
N ILE A 452 -6.71 -2.35 -22.06
CA ILE A 452 -7.76 -2.35 -23.08
C ILE A 452 -7.17 -2.94 -24.35
N GLY A 453 -7.90 -3.87 -24.96
CA GLY A 453 -7.49 -4.53 -26.18
C GLY A 453 -8.64 -4.70 -27.17
N GLU A 454 -8.26 -5.09 -28.39
CA GLU A 454 -9.21 -5.45 -29.43
C GLU A 454 -8.82 -6.78 -30.08
N LYS A 455 -9.81 -7.51 -30.56
CA LYS A 455 -9.61 -8.73 -31.32
C LYS A 455 -9.93 -8.48 -32.79
N LYS A 456 -9.03 -8.93 -33.66
CA LYS A 456 -9.16 -8.89 -35.12
C LYS A 456 -9.18 -10.31 -35.68
N TRP A 457 -9.96 -10.47 -36.74
CA TRP A 457 -10.05 -11.69 -37.51
C TRP A 457 -9.47 -11.43 -38.90
N GLN A 458 -8.50 -12.26 -39.28
CA GLN A 458 -7.94 -12.35 -40.63
C GLN A 458 -8.39 -13.68 -41.23
N ASP A 459 -9.71 -13.81 -41.40
CA ASP A 459 -10.38 -14.95 -42.05
C ASP A 459 -10.83 -14.63 -43.48
N PHE A 460 -10.36 -13.51 -44.03
CA PHE A 460 -10.66 -13.08 -45.41
C PHE A 460 -12.16 -12.97 -45.71
N GLY A 461 -12.98 -12.72 -44.68
CA GLY A 461 -14.43 -12.65 -44.78
C GLY A 461 -15.13 -14.01 -44.79
N TYR A 462 -14.37 -15.10 -44.60
CA TYR A 462 -14.89 -16.46 -44.45
C TYR A 462 -15.12 -16.79 -42.97
N GLU A 463 -16.22 -16.27 -42.43
CA GLU A 463 -16.47 -16.25 -40.98
C GLU A 463 -17.04 -17.57 -40.42
N VAL A 464 -17.13 -18.63 -41.24
CA VAL A 464 -17.81 -19.91 -40.89
C VAL A 464 -17.17 -20.60 -39.68
N TYR A 465 -15.86 -20.47 -39.50
CA TYR A 465 -15.14 -21.05 -38.36
C TYR A 465 -15.01 -20.11 -37.17
N ARG A 466 -15.47 -18.86 -37.30
CA ARG A 466 -15.37 -17.88 -36.21
C ARG A 466 -16.33 -18.29 -35.08
N PRO A 467 -15.84 -18.46 -33.84
CA PRO A 467 -16.72 -18.77 -32.72
C PRO A 467 -17.58 -17.56 -32.33
N ASP A 468 -18.68 -17.82 -31.63
CA ASP A 468 -19.55 -16.77 -31.09
C ASP A 468 -18.87 -15.99 -29.93
N GLU A 469 -17.93 -16.63 -29.24
CA GLU A 469 -17.17 -16.07 -28.12
C GLU A 469 -15.73 -16.61 -28.09
N ILE A 470 -14.83 -15.86 -27.45
CA ILE A 470 -13.45 -16.26 -27.16
C ILE A 470 -13.13 -15.98 -25.69
N MET A 471 -12.14 -16.67 -25.14
CA MET A 471 -11.62 -16.42 -23.79
C MET A 471 -10.26 -15.74 -23.87
N VAL A 472 -10.16 -14.54 -23.31
CA VAL A 472 -8.90 -13.78 -23.21
C VAL A 472 -8.44 -13.78 -21.76
N GLU A 473 -7.21 -14.22 -21.54
CA GLU A 473 -6.49 -14.22 -20.27
C GLU A 473 -5.62 -12.96 -20.17
N LEU A 474 -5.65 -12.31 -19.01
CA LEU A 474 -4.70 -11.28 -18.62
C LEU A 474 -3.55 -11.93 -17.87
N LEU A 475 -2.33 -11.70 -18.34
CA LEU A 475 -1.12 -12.20 -17.71
C LEU A 475 -0.33 -11.09 -17.08
N ARG A 476 0.26 -11.40 -15.94
CA ARG A 476 1.24 -10.58 -15.24
C ARG A 476 2.59 -11.27 -15.29
N THR A 477 3.63 -10.55 -15.68
CA THR A 477 5.01 -11.05 -15.59
C THR A 477 5.57 -10.84 -14.17
N SER A 478 6.01 -11.90 -13.51
CA SER A 478 6.68 -11.85 -12.20
C SER A 478 7.84 -12.85 -12.18
N ASP A 479 9.03 -12.42 -11.76
CA ASP A 479 10.27 -13.24 -11.77
C ASP A 479 10.61 -13.90 -13.13
N GLY A 480 10.12 -13.33 -14.23
CA GLY A 480 10.31 -13.86 -15.60
C GLY A 480 9.33 -14.98 -15.99
N GLU A 481 8.34 -15.28 -15.15
CA GLU A 481 7.21 -16.17 -15.48
C GLU A 481 5.92 -15.36 -15.68
N ASN A 482 5.09 -15.80 -16.61
CA ASN A 482 3.76 -15.22 -16.83
C ASN A 482 2.73 -15.98 -16.00
N ILE A 483 1.98 -15.26 -15.17
CA ILE A 483 0.88 -15.82 -14.40
C ILE A 483 -0.44 -15.23 -14.89
N VAL A 484 -1.47 -16.08 -15.04
CA VAL A 484 -2.83 -15.62 -15.34
C VAL A 484 -3.41 -14.99 -14.08
N VAL A 485 -3.82 -13.73 -14.17
CA VAL A 485 -4.36 -12.94 -13.05
C VAL A 485 -5.84 -12.60 -13.21
N ASP A 486 -6.35 -12.65 -14.44
CA ASP A 486 -7.77 -12.48 -14.74
C ASP A 486 -8.09 -13.12 -16.11
N GLU A 487 -9.36 -13.39 -16.39
CA GLU A 487 -9.83 -13.84 -17.69
C GLU A 487 -11.22 -13.26 -18.00
N THR A 488 -11.51 -13.06 -19.28
CA THR A 488 -12.78 -12.51 -19.72
C THR A 488 -13.27 -13.15 -21.00
N GLU A 489 -14.58 -13.34 -21.08
CA GLU A 489 -15.28 -13.77 -22.28
C GLU A 489 -15.52 -12.56 -23.18
N VAL A 490 -15.13 -12.67 -24.45
CA VAL A 490 -15.24 -11.58 -25.42
C VAL A 490 -16.16 -12.04 -26.54
N THR A 491 -17.15 -11.20 -26.89
CA THR A 491 -18.06 -11.39 -28.01
C THR A 491 -18.06 -10.16 -28.93
N ALA A 492 -18.48 -10.32 -30.18
CA ALA A 492 -18.72 -9.18 -31.06
C ALA A 492 -19.76 -8.22 -30.48
N ASN A 493 -19.49 -6.92 -30.55
CA ASN A 493 -20.51 -5.90 -30.27
C ASN A 493 -21.51 -5.76 -31.44
N LYS A 494 -22.50 -4.86 -31.32
CA LYS A 494 -23.53 -4.63 -32.35
C LYS A 494 -22.99 -4.15 -33.70
N GLU A 495 -21.76 -3.66 -33.74
CA GLU A 495 -21.07 -3.19 -34.95
C GLU A 495 -20.09 -4.26 -35.49
N GLY A 496 -20.06 -5.46 -34.88
CA GLY A 496 -19.14 -6.54 -35.24
C GLY A 496 -17.73 -6.39 -34.68
N LYS A 497 -17.47 -5.38 -33.83
CA LYS A 497 -16.14 -5.15 -33.24
C LYS A 497 -15.99 -5.94 -31.93
N TRP A 498 -14.84 -6.58 -31.78
CA TRP A 498 -14.47 -7.32 -30.58
C TRP A 498 -13.49 -6.49 -29.75
N THR A 499 -13.88 -6.15 -28.53
CA THR A 499 -13.08 -5.33 -27.61
C THR A 499 -13.21 -5.88 -26.21
N PHE A 500 -12.14 -5.79 -25.43
CA PHE A 500 -12.12 -6.23 -24.04
C PHE A 500 -11.34 -5.23 -23.18
N SER A 501 -11.61 -5.25 -21.88
CA SER A 501 -10.96 -4.38 -20.90
C SER A 501 -10.84 -5.09 -19.57
N PHE A 502 -9.65 -5.00 -18.98
CA PHE A 502 -9.37 -5.35 -17.60
C PHE A 502 -9.14 -4.05 -16.83
N GLU A 503 -9.98 -3.80 -15.83
CA GLU A 503 -10.00 -2.55 -15.06
C GLU A 503 -9.51 -2.83 -13.63
N ASP A 504 -9.24 -1.76 -12.86
CA ASP A 504 -8.86 -1.86 -11.45
C ASP A 504 -7.64 -2.78 -11.20
N LEU A 505 -6.67 -2.75 -12.10
CA LEU A 505 -5.41 -3.49 -11.97
C LEU A 505 -4.39 -2.68 -11.17
N PHE A 506 -3.55 -3.32 -10.36
CA PHE A 506 -2.44 -2.58 -9.70
C PHE A 506 -1.41 -2.10 -10.73
N LEU A 507 -0.95 -0.86 -10.61
CA LEU A 507 0.09 -0.30 -11.48
C LEU A 507 1.49 -0.89 -11.21
N TYR A 508 1.76 -1.29 -9.96
CA TYR A 508 3.06 -1.75 -9.51
C TYR A 508 2.94 -2.92 -8.52
N ASP A 509 4.01 -3.69 -8.40
CA ASP A 509 4.11 -4.85 -7.52
C ASP A 509 4.44 -4.46 -6.06
N ARG A 510 4.55 -5.45 -5.16
CA ARG A 510 4.88 -5.24 -3.75
C ARG A 510 6.27 -4.62 -3.49
N THR A 511 7.11 -4.49 -4.52
CA THR A 511 8.43 -3.86 -4.45
C THR A 511 8.44 -2.43 -5.00
N GLY A 512 7.34 -2.01 -5.62
CA GLY A 512 7.17 -0.71 -6.27
C GLY A 512 7.65 -0.68 -7.72
N GLU A 513 7.89 -1.84 -8.35
CA GLU A 513 8.21 -1.94 -9.78
C GLU A 513 6.93 -2.03 -10.62
N THR A 514 6.90 -1.35 -11.77
CA THR A 514 5.72 -1.34 -12.65
C THR A 514 5.41 -2.74 -13.14
N ILE A 515 4.13 -3.12 -13.06
CA ILE A 515 3.67 -4.42 -13.56
C ILE A 515 3.53 -4.37 -15.08
N ASP A 516 4.15 -5.33 -15.76
CA ASP A 516 3.95 -5.57 -17.20
C ASP A 516 2.78 -6.55 -17.41
N TYR A 517 1.68 -6.02 -17.94
CA TYR A 517 0.49 -6.80 -18.26
C TYR A 517 0.46 -7.14 -19.75
N THR A 518 0.23 -8.41 -20.05
CA THR A 518 0.06 -8.92 -21.42
C THR A 518 -1.24 -9.69 -21.54
N VAL A 519 -1.65 -10.00 -22.77
CA VAL A 519 -2.91 -10.70 -23.05
C VAL A 519 -2.63 -11.97 -23.85
N HIS A 520 -3.43 -13.00 -23.62
CA HIS A 520 -3.36 -14.27 -24.33
C HIS A 520 -4.77 -14.75 -24.62
N GLU A 521 -5.03 -15.22 -25.83
CA GLU A 521 -6.28 -15.92 -26.15
C GLU A 521 -6.08 -17.41 -25.91
N LYS A 522 -7.07 -18.08 -25.32
CA LYS A 522 -7.09 -19.55 -25.33
C LYS A 522 -7.24 -20.05 -26.76
N ASP A 523 -6.53 -21.12 -27.10
CA ASP A 523 -6.50 -21.69 -28.46
C ASP A 523 -7.88 -21.75 -29.13
N VAL A 524 -7.99 -21.14 -30.31
CA VAL A 524 -9.20 -21.18 -31.16
C VAL A 524 -8.95 -22.11 -32.34
N VAL A 525 -9.78 -23.14 -32.48
CA VAL A 525 -9.65 -24.15 -33.54
C VAL A 525 -9.73 -23.51 -34.93
N HIS A 526 -8.88 -23.96 -35.86
CA HIS A 526 -8.70 -23.45 -37.23
C HIS A 526 -7.99 -22.10 -37.35
N TYR A 527 -7.53 -21.52 -36.25
CA TYR A 527 -6.85 -20.25 -36.25
C TYR A 527 -5.50 -20.32 -35.56
N THR A 528 -4.53 -19.59 -36.12
CA THR A 528 -3.28 -19.25 -35.46
C THR A 528 -3.38 -17.84 -34.88
N MET A 529 -3.07 -17.70 -33.59
CA MET A 529 -3.07 -16.42 -32.87
C MET A 529 -1.71 -15.70 -33.00
N ASP A 530 -1.76 -14.39 -33.19
CA ASP A 530 -0.66 -13.44 -32.99
C ASP A 530 -1.10 -12.27 -32.09
N VAL A 531 -0.17 -11.66 -31.37
CA VAL A 531 -0.45 -10.57 -30.42
C VAL A 531 0.52 -9.40 -30.62
N ASP A 532 -0.02 -8.23 -30.95
CA ASP A 532 0.71 -6.96 -31.04
C ASP A 532 0.24 -6.00 -29.94
N GLY A 533 1.04 -5.88 -28.89
CA GLY A 533 0.67 -5.16 -27.66
C GLY A 533 -0.52 -5.82 -26.97
N THR A 534 -1.71 -5.21 -27.10
CA THR A 534 -2.98 -5.74 -26.60
C THR A 534 -3.96 -6.11 -27.72
N THR A 535 -3.53 -6.02 -28.98
CA THR A 535 -4.33 -6.42 -30.14
C THR A 535 -4.09 -7.90 -30.42
N ILE A 536 -5.13 -8.71 -30.31
CA ILE A 536 -5.09 -10.12 -30.68
C ILE A 536 -5.54 -10.24 -32.14
N VAL A 537 -4.80 -10.98 -32.94
CA VAL A 537 -5.10 -11.25 -34.35
C VAL A 537 -5.14 -12.75 -34.56
N ASN A 538 -6.27 -13.26 -35.06
CA ASN A 538 -6.34 -14.65 -35.50
C ASN A 538 -6.33 -14.71 -37.01
N MET A 539 -5.39 -15.48 -37.54
CA MET A 539 -5.28 -15.81 -38.95
C MET A 539 -5.88 -17.20 -39.18
N LEU A 540 -6.74 -17.33 -40.18
CA LEU A 540 -7.32 -18.63 -40.55
C LEU A 540 -6.23 -19.54 -41.12
N ASP A 541 -6.10 -20.74 -40.58
CA ASP A 541 -5.15 -21.75 -41.02
C ASP A 541 -5.62 -22.38 -42.36
N GLN A 542 -5.16 -21.84 -43.48
CA GLN A 542 -5.58 -22.27 -44.81
C GLN A 542 -5.11 -23.70 -45.12
N GLN A 543 -6.06 -24.60 -45.42
CA GLN A 543 -5.84 -25.97 -45.85
C GLN A 543 -6.70 -26.25 -47.09
N ALA A 544 -6.21 -25.88 -48.27
CA ALA A 544 -6.88 -26.19 -49.53
C ALA A 544 -6.62 -27.66 -49.93
N SER A 545 -7.67 -28.40 -50.29
CA SER A 545 -7.55 -29.78 -50.76
C SER A 545 -8.71 -30.15 -51.68
N ILE A 546 -8.38 -30.66 -52.86
CA ILE A 546 -9.32 -31.20 -53.84
C ILE A 546 -8.98 -32.68 -54.03
N GLU A 547 -10.00 -33.53 -54.12
CA GLU A 547 -9.87 -34.96 -54.38
C GLU A 547 -10.70 -35.31 -55.62
N LEU A 548 -10.14 -36.11 -56.52
CA LEU A 548 -10.82 -36.69 -57.67
C LEU A 548 -10.91 -38.21 -57.51
N THR A 549 -12.09 -38.76 -57.72
CA THR A 549 -12.30 -40.20 -57.89
C THR A 549 -12.96 -40.46 -59.24
N LYS A 550 -12.31 -41.27 -60.07
CA LYS A 550 -12.74 -41.66 -61.40
C LYS A 550 -13.10 -43.14 -61.43
N VAL A 551 -14.31 -43.45 -61.89
CA VAL A 551 -14.78 -44.82 -62.05
C VAL A 551 -15.37 -44.98 -63.45
N GLY A 552 -14.89 -45.96 -64.22
CA GLY A 552 -15.52 -46.39 -65.46
C GLY A 552 -16.43 -47.59 -65.22
N LYS A 553 -17.64 -47.57 -65.80
CA LYS A 553 -18.53 -48.74 -65.81
C LYS A 553 -18.86 -49.16 -67.24
N GLY A 554 -18.54 -50.41 -67.57
CA GLY A 554 -18.94 -51.06 -68.82
C GLY A 554 -20.45 -51.34 -68.86
N SER A 555 -20.92 -51.85 -70.00
CA SER A 555 -22.35 -52.18 -70.20
C SER A 555 -22.71 -53.63 -69.82
N LEU A 556 -21.74 -54.43 -69.34
CA LEU A 556 -21.89 -55.84 -68.96
C LEU A 556 -22.13 -56.01 -67.44
N GLU A 557 -22.70 -57.15 -67.02
CA GLU A 557 -22.90 -57.48 -65.60
C GLU A 557 -21.58 -57.74 -64.82
N ASN A 558 -20.43 -57.74 -65.52
CA ASN A 558 -19.08 -57.77 -64.94
C ASN A 558 -18.41 -56.41 -65.17
N ASP A 559 -18.29 -55.59 -64.11
CA ASP A 559 -17.88 -54.18 -64.18
C ASP A 559 -16.39 -53.93 -64.52
N ASP A 560 -15.54 -54.97 -64.62
CA ASP A 560 -14.07 -54.82 -64.77
C ASP A 560 -13.52 -55.11 -66.18
N LYS A 561 -14.37 -55.48 -67.16
CA LYS A 561 -13.96 -55.78 -68.55
C LYS A 561 -14.97 -55.25 -69.56
N VAL A 562 -14.49 -54.91 -70.76
CA VAL A 562 -15.33 -54.40 -71.86
C VAL A 562 -14.98 -55.02 -73.21
N GLU A 563 -15.95 -55.06 -74.11
CA GLU A 563 -15.78 -55.53 -75.50
C GLU A 563 -15.79 -54.37 -76.51
N VAL A 564 -15.25 -54.58 -77.71
CA VAL A 564 -15.28 -53.59 -78.79
C VAL A 564 -16.72 -53.20 -79.15
N GLY A 565 -16.98 -51.89 -79.25
CA GLY A 565 -18.29 -51.31 -79.52
C GLY A 565 -19.15 -51.08 -78.27
N GLU A 566 -18.69 -51.47 -77.09
CA GLU A 566 -19.35 -51.14 -75.83
C GLU A 566 -19.08 -49.70 -75.39
N LYS A 567 -19.94 -49.21 -74.49
CA LYS A 567 -19.77 -47.89 -73.89
C LYS A 567 -19.31 -48.02 -72.45
N ILE A 568 -18.23 -47.31 -72.12
CA ILE A 568 -17.80 -47.05 -70.76
C ILE A 568 -18.43 -45.73 -70.32
N ASN A 569 -19.21 -45.77 -69.25
CA ASN A 569 -19.68 -44.57 -68.58
C ASN A 569 -18.69 -44.21 -67.46
N TYR A 570 -17.91 -43.15 -67.67
CA TYR A 570 -17.04 -42.61 -66.63
C TYR A 570 -17.85 -41.70 -65.71
N VAL A 571 -17.66 -41.88 -64.41
CA VAL A 571 -18.16 -41.02 -63.34
C VAL A 571 -16.96 -40.42 -62.62
N PHE A 572 -16.95 -39.09 -62.53
CA PHE A 572 -15.97 -38.30 -61.81
C PHE A 572 -16.63 -37.75 -60.56
N THR A 573 -16.06 -38.03 -59.39
CA THR A 573 -16.48 -37.46 -58.11
C THR A 573 -15.37 -36.55 -57.62
N ILE A 574 -15.65 -35.25 -57.59
CA ILE A 574 -14.74 -34.21 -57.14
C ILE A 574 -15.19 -33.75 -55.75
N LYS A 575 -14.30 -33.73 -54.77
CA LYS A 575 -14.62 -33.32 -53.41
C LYS A 575 -13.64 -32.26 -52.91
N ASN A 576 -14.17 -31.21 -52.28
CA ASN A 576 -13.34 -30.30 -51.47
C ASN A 576 -13.12 -30.92 -50.08
N ASN A 577 -11.93 -31.43 -49.81
CA ASN A 577 -11.54 -31.98 -48.50
C ASN A 577 -10.84 -30.94 -47.61
N GLY A 578 -10.65 -29.73 -48.12
CA GLY A 578 -10.03 -28.63 -47.39
C GLY A 578 -10.98 -27.92 -46.44
N ASN A 579 -10.49 -26.81 -45.87
CA ASN A 579 -11.27 -25.88 -45.05
C ASN A 579 -11.46 -24.50 -45.71
N ILE A 580 -11.14 -24.36 -47.00
CA ILE A 580 -11.36 -23.13 -47.77
C ILE A 580 -12.19 -23.46 -49.01
N PRO A 581 -13.12 -22.58 -49.43
CA PRO A 581 -13.89 -22.81 -50.65
C PRO A 581 -12.98 -22.85 -51.90
N LEU A 582 -13.35 -23.68 -52.88
CA LEU A 582 -12.62 -23.80 -54.14
C LEU A 582 -13.50 -23.31 -55.30
N GLY A 583 -13.01 -22.35 -56.07
CA GLY A 583 -13.61 -21.87 -57.31
C GLY A 583 -12.77 -22.26 -58.53
N ASN A 584 -13.18 -21.80 -59.72
CA ASN A 584 -12.50 -22.09 -60.99
C ASN A 584 -12.28 -23.59 -61.23
N ILE A 585 -13.27 -24.42 -60.87
CA ILE A 585 -13.15 -25.88 -61.00
C ILE A 585 -13.02 -26.25 -62.48
N HIS A 586 -11.94 -26.95 -62.82
CA HIS A 586 -11.65 -27.37 -64.19
C HIS A 586 -11.29 -28.86 -64.22
N LEU A 587 -12.22 -29.68 -64.71
CA LEU A 587 -11.99 -31.10 -64.97
C LEU A 587 -11.58 -31.30 -66.43
N THR A 588 -10.44 -31.96 -66.65
CA THR A 588 -9.94 -32.35 -67.96
C THR A 588 -9.74 -33.85 -68.03
N ASP A 589 -10.06 -34.40 -69.20
CA ASP A 589 -9.78 -35.78 -69.56
C ASP A 589 -9.44 -35.76 -71.06
N ASP A 590 -8.15 -35.93 -71.36
CA ASP A 590 -7.60 -35.77 -72.72
C ASP A 590 -7.78 -37.04 -73.58
N MET A 591 -8.57 -38.02 -73.11
CA MET A 591 -8.81 -39.27 -73.82
C MET A 591 -9.46 -39.00 -75.20
N VAL A 592 -8.76 -39.39 -76.26
CA VAL A 592 -9.24 -39.20 -77.64
C VAL A 592 -10.49 -40.07 -77.87
N GLY A 593 -11.61 -39.43 -78.22
CA GLY A 593 -12.88 -40.11 -78.47
C GLY A 593 -13.85 -40.12 -77.28
N LEU A 594 -13.45 -39.54 -76.15
CA LEU A 594 -14.35 -39.29 -75.02
C LEU A 594 -15.41 -38.22 -75.39
N SER A 595 -16.63 -38.40 -74.91
CA SER A 595 -17.67 -37.37 -75.04
C SER A 595 -17.36 -36.12 -74.22
N ASP A 596 -18.06 -35.02 -74.48
CA ASP A 596 -18.03 -33.84 -73.61
C ASP A 596 -18.43 -34.22 -72.17
N ILE A 597 -17.66 -33.75 -71.20
CA ILE A 597 -17.95 -33.92 -69.76
C ILE A 597 -19.27 -33.22 -69.43
N GLN A 598 -20.19 -33.97 -68.82
CA GLN A 598 -21.48 -33.47 -68.32
C GLN A 598 -21.43 -33.39 -66.80
N TYR A 599 -21.62 -32.20 -66.22
CA TYR A 599 -21.72 -32.03 -64.78
C TYR A 599 -23.15 -32.37 -64.33
N GLU A 600 -23.30 -33.36 -63.47
CA GLU A 600 -24.59 -33.95 -63.11
C GLU A 600 -25.17 -33.34 -61.83
N THR A 601 -24.38 -33.32 -60.75
CA THR A 601 -24.86 -32.90 -59.43
C THR A 601 -23.80 -32.17 -58.61
N VAL A 602 -24.24 -31.23 -57.78
CA VAL A 602 -23.46 -30.69 -56.65
C VAL A 602 -24.23 -31.03 -55.37
N ASN A 603 -23.61 -31.71 -54.41
CA ASN A 603 -24.25 -32.15 -53.17
C ASN A 603 -25.57 -32.91 -53.41
N ASP A 604 -25.54 -33.85 -54.35
CA ASP A 604 -26.70 -34.66 -54.79
C ASP A 604 -27.86 -33.87 -55.43
N GLU A 605 -27.72 -32.55 -55.63
CA GLU A 605 -28.69 -31.73 -56.37
C GLU A 605 -28.29 -31.58 -57.83
N VAL A 606 -29.26 -31.73 -58.74
CA VAL A 606 -29.03 -31.64 -60.20
C VAL A 606 -28.43 -30.29 -60.57
N PHE A 607 -27.26 -30.34 -61.22
CA PHE A 607 -26.53 -29.16 -61.67
C PHE A 607 -27.12 -28.62 -62.97
N ALA A 608 -27.55 -27.35 -62.96
CA ALA A 608 -28.14 -26.68 -64.12
C ALA A 608 -27.44 -25.35 -64.48
N GLY A 609 -26.21 -25.15 -64.01
CA GLY A 609 -25.45 -23.91 -64.12
C GLY A 609 -24.24 -23.97 -65.05
N LYS A 610 -23.41 -22.92 -65.00
CA LYS A 610 -22.07 -22.92 -65.61
C LYS A 610 -21.05 -23.34 -64.58
N ILE A 611 -20.14 -24.25 -64.93
CA ILE A 611 -19.09 -24.71 -64.02
C ILE A 611 -18.20 -23.57 -63.51
N SER A 612 -18.01 -22.51 -64.32
CA SER A 612 -17.25 -21.31 -63.94
C SER A 612 -17.81 -20.56 -62.74
N ASP A 613 -19.09 -20.78 -62.41
CA ASP A 613 -19.80 -20.07 -61.34
C ASP A 613 -19.89 -20.95 -60.07
N VAL A 614 -19.36 -22.17 -60.11
CA VAL A 614 -19.38 -23.12 -58.99
C VAL A 614 -18.27 -22.78 -58.01
N ILE A 615 -18.65 -22.70 -56.74
CA ILE A 615 -17.75 -22.68 -55.59
C ILE A 615 -18.06 -23.94 -54.81
N LEU A 616 -17.07 -24.80 -54.60
CA LEU A 616 -17.17 -25.96 -53.73
C LEU A 616 -16.77 -25.52 -52.32
N GLU A 617 -17.76 -25.38 -51.44
CA GLU A 617 -17.51 -25.17 -50.02
C GLU A 617 -16.82 -26.42 -49.41
N PRO A 618 -16.14 -26.29 -48.27
CA PRO A 618 -15.58 -27.43 -47.54
C PRO A 618 -16.58 -28.58 -47.37
N GLY A 619 -16.24 -29.75 -47.89
CA GLY A 619 -17.09 -30.95 -47.86
C GLY A 619 -18.02 -31.13 -49.06
N ASP A 620 -18.15 -30.12 -49.93
CA ASP A 620 -18.99 -30.21 -51.13
C ASP A 620 -18.46 -31.27 -52.11
N ILE A 621 -19.41 -31.93 -52.81
CA ILE A 621 -19.15 -32.96 -53.78
C ILE A 621 -19.78 -32.58 -55.13
N LEU A 622 -18.97 -32.54 -56.19
CA LEU A 622 -19.38 -32.36 -57.58
C LEU A 622 -19.23 -33.68 -58.34
N VAL A 623 -20.30 -34.12 -59.00
CA VAL A 623 -20.29 -35.33 -59.84
C VAL A 623 -20.42 -34.95 -61.31
N ALA A 624 -19.58 -35.52 -62.16
CA ALA A 624 -19.64 -35.38 -63.61
C ALA A 624 -19.56 -36.73 -64.32
N THR A 625 -20.05 -36.82 -65.56
CA THR A 625 -19.98 -38.03 -66.39
C THR A 625 -19.43 -37.76 -67.77
N ALA A 626 -18.82 -38.79 -68.38
CA ALA A 626 -18.45 -38.79 -69.79
C ALA A 626 -18.51 -40.23 -70.33
N ILE A 627 -18.83 -40.38 -71.61
CA ILE A 627 -19.00 -41.68 -72.26
C ILE A 627 -17.89 -41.89 -73.28
N TYR A 628 -17.25 -43.05 -73.21
CA TYR A 628 -16.30 -43.53 -74.22
C TYR A 628 -16.84 -44.77 -74.91
N GLU A 629 -16.69 -44.86 -76.23
CA GLU A 629 -17.03 -46.06 -77.01
C GLU A 629 -15.75 -46.83 -77.33
N VAL A 630 -15.68 -48.09 -76.88
CA VAL A 630 -14.52 -48.96 -77.05
C VAL A 630 -14.28 -49.25 -78.52
N THR A 631 -13.07 -49.00 -78.99
CA THR A 631 -12.66 -49.13 -80.39
C THR A 631 -11.85 -50.41 -80.63
N GLU A 632 -11.71 -50.80 -81.90
CA GLU A 632 -10.83 -51.91 -82.30
C GLU A 632 -9.35 -51.65 -81.90
N ASN A 633 -8.93 -50.38 -81.82
CA ASN A 633 -7.59 -50.03 -81.38
C ASN A 633 -7.36 -50.35 -79.89
N ASP A 634 -8.39 -50.21 -79.06
CA ASP A 634 -8.30 -50.51 -77.63
C ASP A 634 -8.19 -52.02 -77.38
N LEU A 635 -8.78 -52.84 -78.26
CA LEU A 635 -8.60 -54.29 -78.24
C LEU A 635 -7.16 -54.70 -78.57
N GLU A 636 -6.49 -53.98 -79.47
CA GLU A 636 -5.07 -54.23 -79.77
C GLU A 636 -4.17 -53.91 -78.55
N GLU A 637 -4.51 -52.87 -77.79
CA GLU A 637 -3.79 -52.44 -76.57
C GLU A 637 -4.16 -53.25 -75.30
N ASN A 638 -5.28 -54.00 -75.33
CA ASN A 638 -5.85 -54.85 -74.26
C ASN A 638 -6.27 -54.14 -72.97
N VAL A 639 -5.89 -52.88 -72.77
CA VAL A 639 -6.28 -52.05 -71.62
C VAL A 639 -6.55 -50.63 -72.11
N ILE A 640 -7.69 -50.08 -71.69
CA ILE A 640 -7.96 -48.65 -71.80
C ILE A 640 -7.39 -47.98 -70.57
N HIS A 641 -6.36 -47.15 -70.78
CA HIS A 641 -5.77 -46.31 -69.76
C HIS A 641 -6.37 -44.90 -69.85
N ASN A 642 -7.12 -44.48 -68.85
CA ASN A 642 -7.74 -43.17 -68.83
C ASN A 642 -7.34 -42.36 -67.60
N VAL A 643 -6.81 -41.16 -67.82
CA VAL A 643 -6.37 -40.22 -66.79
C VAL A 643 -7.24 -38.98 -66.85
N ALA A 644 -7.79 -38.58 -65.71
CA ALA A 644 -8.43 -37.28 -65.57
C ALA A 644 -7.74 -36.46 -64.49
N ILE A 645 -7.76 -35.14 -64.69
CA ILE A 645 -7.15 -34.16 -63.81
C ILE A 645 -8.22 -33.15 -63.45
N VAL A 646 -8.35 -32.84 -62.16
CA VAL A 646 -9.16 -31.72 -61.69
C VAL A 646 -8.25 -30.65 -61.14
N GLU A 647 -8.51 -29.39 -61.51
CA GLU A 647 -7.92 -28.21 -60.90
C GLU A 647 -8.99 -27.42 -60.16
N GLY A 648 -8.62 -26.79 -59.04
CA GLY A 648 -9.45 -25.86 -58.29
C GLY A 648 -8.59 -24.77 -57.65
N THR A 649 -9.13 -23.56 -57.52
CA THR A 649 -8.42 -22.42 -56.94
C THR A 649 -9.07 -22.03 -55.62
N PRO A 650 -8.33 -21.92 -54.49
CA PRO A 650 -8.86 -21.34 -53.26
C PRO A 650 -9.54 -19.99 -53.51
N THR A 651 -10.72 -19.78 -52.93
CA THR A 651 -11.49 -18.54 -53.12
C THR A 651 -12.22 -18.15 -51.84
N VAL A 652 -12.28 -16.85 -51.56
CA VAL A 652 -12.92 -16.26 -50.36
C VAL A 652 -13.57 -14.92 -50.71
N PRO A 653 -14.51 -14.41 -49.89
CA PRO A 653 -15.23 -13.17 -50.18
C PRO A 653 -14.34 -11.93 -50.29
N THR A 654 -13.30 -11.83 -49.45
CA THR A 654 -12.39 -10.68 -49.40
C THR A 654 -10.93 -11.15 -49.32
N PRO A 655 -10.34 -11.63 -50.43
CA PRO A 655 -8.97 -12.11 -50.44
C PRO A 655 -8.00 -10.98 -50.07
N GLY A 656 -7.15 -11.25 -49.09
CA GLY A 656 -6.11 -10.35 -48.63
C GLY A 656 -4.76 -10.65 -49.29
N PRO A 657 -3.73 -9.83 -49.02
CA PRO A 657 -2.38 -10.06 -49.54
C PRO A 657 -1.74 -11.38 -49.03
N ASP A 658 -2.20 -11.87 -47.88
CA ASP A 658 -1.70 -13.11 -47.26
C ASP A 658 -2.59 -14.33 -47.55
N PHE A 659 -3.58 -14.20 -48.45
CA PHE A 659 -4.41 -15.31 -48.91
C PHE A 659 -3.64 -16.12 -49.96
N ASP A 660 -3.59 -17.45 -49.79
CA ASP A 660 -2.96 -18.35 -50.74
C ASP A 660 -4.00 -18.80 -51.78
N ASP A 661 -3.99 -18.16 -52.94
CA ASP A 661 -4.85 -18.48 -54.09
C ASP A 661 -4.16 -19.40 -55.10
N THR A 662 -3.10 -20.13 -54.70
CA THR A 662 -2.42 -21.05 -55.59
C THR A 662 -3.39 -22.17 -56.04
N PRO A 663 -3.61 -22.38 -57.35
CA PRO A 663 -4.41 -23.49 -57.84
C PRO A 663 -3.86 -24.82 -57.35
N ILE A 664 -4.75 -25.67 -56.87
CA ILE A 664 -4.48 -27.04 -56.48
C ILE A 664 -5.06 -27.99 -57.53
N GLN A 665 -4.47 -29.17 -57.64
CA GLN A 665 -4.92 -30.19 -58.57
C GLN A 665 -4.88 -31.57 -57.93
N ASP A 666 -5.72 -32.46 -58.45
CA ASP A 666 -5.64 -33.88 -58.18
C ASP A 666 -5.83 -34.65 -59.49
N GLU A 667 -5.22 -35.83 -59.57
CA GLU A 667 -5.29 -36.70 -60.75
C GLU A 667 -5.76 -38.08 -60.33
N ASP A 668 -6.64 -38.68 -61.13
CA ASP A 668 -7.05 -40.06 -60.93
C ASP A 668 -7.04 -40.84 -62.25
N VAL A 669 -6.68 -42.11 -62.13
CA VAL A 669 -6.45 -43.01 -63.25
C VAL A 669 -7.40 -44.19 -63.13
N PHE A 670 -8.09 -44.50 -64.24
CA PHE A 670 -8.91 -45.68 -64.34
C PHE A 670 -8.45 -46.55 -65.51
N ASP A 671 -8.08 -47.79 -65.20
CA ASP A 671 -7.70 -48.81 -66.17
C ASP A 671 -8.80 -49.87 -66.28
N ILE A 672 -9.17 -50.23 -67.51
CA ILE A 672 -10.14 -51.31 -67.75
C ILE A 672 -9.68 -52.23 -68.89
N GLU A 673 -9.81 -53.54 -68.69
CA GLU A 673 -9.35 -54.56 -69.64
C GLU A 673 -10.34 -54.69 -70.82
N VAL A 674 -9.80 -54.77 -72.04
CA VAL A 674 -10.56 -54.99 -73.27
C VAL A 674 -10.41 -56.44 -73.73
N ILE A 675 -11.52 -57.13 -74.00
CA ILE A 675 -11.53 -58.54 -74.39
C ILE A 675 -12.21 -58.77 -75.74
N GLU A 676 -11.82 -59.85 -76.44
CA GLU A 676 -12.54 -60.33 -77.62
C GLU A 676 -13.88 -60.94 -77.19
N GLY A 677 -14.98 -60.51 -77.80
CA GLY A 677 -16.32 -60.98 -77.44
C GLY A 677 -16.52 -62.48 -77.67
N GLU A 678 -16.99 -63.19 -76.64
CA GLU A 678 -17.36 -64.60 -76.78
C GLU A 678 -18.63 -64.71 -77.63
N SER A 679 -18.51 -65.26 -78.84
CA SER A 679 -19.67 -65.55 -79.69
C SER A 679 -20.68 -66.42 -78.92
N LYS A 680 -21.86 -65.87 -78.59
CA LYS A 680 -22.99 -66.64 -78.04
C LYS A 680 -23.36 -67.75 -79.03
N LYS A 681 -22.95 -68.98 -78.75
CA LYS A 681 -23.44 -70.18 -79.45
C LYS A 681 -24.85 -70.49 -78.96
N ASP A 682 -25.79 -70.45 -79.89
CA ASP A 682 -27.09 -71.11 -79.77
C ASP A 682 -26.87 -72.60 -79.45
N ASP A 683 -27.54 -73.11 -78.41
CA ASP A 683 -27.96 -74.51 -78.36
C ASP A 683 -29.28 -74.65 -77.59
N ALA A 684 -30.34 -74.93 -78.35
CA ALA A 684 -31.59 -75.46 -77.86
C ALA A 684 -31.51 -77.00 -77.73
N ILE A 685 -32.48 -77.58 -77.00
CA ILE A 685 -32.88 -79.01 -76.91
C ILE A 685 -32.29 -79.73 -75.67
N VAL A 686 -32.99 -79.90 -74.53
CA VAL A 686 -34.24 -80.67 -74.18
C VAL A 686 -33.92 -82.01 -73.47
N LYS A 687 -34.56 -82.21 -72.31
CA LYS A 687 -34.88 -83.47 -71.59
C LYS A 687 -33.69 -84.26 -71.01
N GLU A 688 -33.77 -85.02 -69.92
CA GLU A 688 -34.86 -85.58 -69.11
C GLU A 688 -34.27 -86.09 -67.77
N VAL A 689 -35.06 -85.98 -66.69
CA VAL A 689 -35.36 -87.04 -65.70
C VAL A 689 -34.25 -87.69 -64.84
N LYS A 690 -34.43 -87.51 -63.51
CA LYS A 690 -34.23 -88.45 -62.36
C LYS A 690 -32.86 -89.10 -62.20
N GLN A 691 -32.25 -89.23 -61.02
CA GLN A 691 -32.73 -89.87 -59.78
C GLN A 691 -31.56 -89.70 -58.77
N VAL A 692 -31.77 -89.19 -57.56
CA VAL A 692 -31.87 -89.95 -56.29
C VAL A 692 -30.53 -90.47 -55.72
N ARG A 693 -30.40 -90.22 -54.39
CA ARG A 693 -29.62 -90.91 -53.35
C ARG A 693 -28.13 -90.56 -53.26
N THR A 694 -27.52 -90.37 -52.09
CA THR A 694 -27.90 -90.31 -50.65
C THR A 694 -26.60 -90.11 -49.88
N GLY A 695 -26.68 -89.67 -48.62
CA GLY A 695 -25.68 -89.93 -47.60
C GLY A 695 -25.13 -88.65 -47.00
N ASP A 696 -25.84 -88.02 -46.06
CA ASP A 696 -25.84 -88.31 -44.59
C ASP A 696 -24.75 -87.46 -43.93
N ASP A 697 -25.17 -86.42 -43.20
CA ASP A 697 -25.16 -86.34 -41.72
C ASP A 697 -23.79 -85.81 -41.23
N GLU A 698 -23.65 -84.73 -40.47
CA GLU A 698 -24.35 -84.39 -39.23
C GLU A 698 -24.50 -82.86 -39.05
N LYS A 699 -25.72 -82.45 -38.69
CA LYS A 699 -26.03 -81.35 -37.76
C LYS A 699 -25.88 -81.92 -36.32
N PRO A 700 -25.88 -81.15 -35.20
CA PRO A 700 -26.70 -79.96 -35.01
C PRO A 700 -26.03 -78.88 -34.12
N LYS A 701 -26.61 -77.78 -33.60
CA LYS A 701 -27.92 -77.48 -33.00
C LYS A 701 -27.88 -75.95 -32.67
N THR A 702 -28.87 -75.15 -33.10
CA THR A 702 -29.99 -74.55 -32.28
C THR A 702 -29.56 -73.42 -31.36
N ASP A 703 -30.31 -72.38 -31.05
CA ASP A 703 -31.64 -71.79 -31.36
C ASP A 703 -31.45 -70.30 -30.91
N GLU A 704 -32.27 -69.28 -31.16
CA GLU A 704 -33.69 -69.09 -30.84
C GLU A 704 -34.05 -67.65 -31.26
N GLN A 705 -35.03 -67.48 -32.16
CA GLN A 705 -36.31 -66.73 -32.01
C GLN A 705 -36.25 -65.18 -31.93
N LEU A 706 -36.81 -64.48 -32.94
CA LEU A 706 -38.20 -63.91 -33.03
C LEU A 706 -38.35 -62.69 -32.08
N ASN A 707 -38.91 -61.53 -32.43
CA ASN A 707 -40.09 -61.16 -33.22
C ASN A 707 -40.17 -59.61 -33.34
N GLU A 708 -40.55 -59.07 -34.51
CA GLU A 708 -41.76 -58.25 -34.82
C GLU A 708 -41.73 -56.79 -34.25
N GLU A 709 -42.03 -55.70 -34.96
CA GLU A 709 -43.24 -55.44 -35.78
C GLU A 709 -43.11 -54.05 -36.52
N GLY A 710 -43.70 -53.91 -37.72
CA GLY A 710 -44.24 -52.64 -38.27
C GLY A 710 -43.33 -51.71 -39.11
N THR A 711 -43.09 -51.90 -40.41
CA THR A 711 -43.95 -51.63 -41.62
C THR A 711 -44.24 -50.11 -41.85
N THR A 712 -43.42 -49.40 -42.67
CA THR A 712 -43.69 -48.85 -44.05
C THR A 712 -44.71 -47.68 -44.13
N VAL A 713 -44.74 -46.68 -45.03
CA VAL A 713 -44.07 -46.30 -46.29
C VAL A 713 -44.69 -44.96 -46.78
N GLU A 714 -43.91 -44.19 -47.55
CA GLU A 714 -44.20 -43.21 -48.61
C GLU A 714 -45.14 -41.96 -48.49
N VAL A 715 -44.52 -40.82 -48.85
CA VAL A 715 -44.77 -39.88 -49.98
C VAL A 715 -46.18 -39.28 -50.20
N VAL A 716 -46.24 -37.95 -50.43
CA VAL A 716 -46.81 -37.25 -51.62
C VAL A 716 -47.24 -35.80 -51.29
N LYS A 717 -46.52 -34.85 -51.93
CA LYS A 717 -46.92 -33.65 -52.70
C LYS A 717 -47.87 -32.53 -52.17
N VAL A 718 -47.36 -31.30 -52.40
CA VAL A 718 -47.85 -30.18 -53.27
C VAL A 718 -49.19 -29.48 -52.97
N GLY A 719 -49.14 -28.14 -53.10
CA GLY A 719 -50.15 -27.31 -53.79
C GLY A 719 -50.59 -26.09 -52.97
N GLU A 720 -50.83 -24.90 -53.51
CA GLU A 720 -50.87 -24.43 -54.90
C GLU A 720 -51.06 -22.88 -54.91
N GLU A 721 -50.48 -22.24 -55.92
CA GLU A 721 -50.88 -21.06 -56.72
C GLU A 721 -51.89 -19.97 -56.25
N THR A 722 -51.61 -18.70 -56.58
CA THR A 722 -52.22 -18.02 -57.77
C THR A 722 -51.68 -16.60 -58.07
N GLU A 723 -51.55 -16.36 -59.39
CA GLU A 723 -51.36 -15.18 -60.27
C GLU A 723 -52.16 -13.89 -59.92
N ALA A 724 -52.00 -12.67 -60.47
CA ALA A 724 -51.12 -11.98 -61.45
C ALA A 724 -51.46 -10.46 -61.42
N ASN A 725 -50.55 -9.57 -61.86
CA ASN A 725 -50.73 -8.54 -62.91
C ASN A 725 -49.79 -7.31 -62.83
N ASN A 726 -49.08 -7.10 -63.95
CA ASN A 726 -48.63 -5.85 -64.61
C ASN A 726 -49.36 -4.55 -64.17
N THR A 727 -48.79 -3.31 -64.15
CA THR A 727 -47.98 -2.62 -65.17
C THR A 727 -47.59 -1.20 -64.69
N LEU A 728 -46.48 -0.66 -65.23
CA LEU A 728 -46.18 0.73 -65.66
C LEU A 728 -46.47 1.96 -64.76
N GLY A 729 -45.43 2.80 -64.58
CA GLY A 729 -45.58 4.22 -64.25
C GLY A 729 -44.27 4.95 -63.94
N GLU A 730 -43.50 5.34 -64.96
CA GLU A 730 -42.54 6.45 -64.88
C GLU A 730 -43.26 7.75 -64.49
N GLN A 731 -42.61 8.64 -63.72
CA GLN A 731 -42.43 10.06 -64.07
C GLN A 731 -41.51 10.79 -63.08
N GLU A 732 -40.62 11.58 -63.66
CA GLU A 732 -39.60 12.45 -63.09
C GLU A 732 -40.11 13.71 -62.35
N LYS A 733 -39.17 14.30 -61.59
CA LYS A 733 -38.80 15.74 -61.53
C LYS A 733 -39.47 16.69 -60.52
N LYS A 734 -38.57 17.17 -59.64
CA LYS A 734 -38.21 18.57 -59.32
C LYS A 734 -39.22 19.46 -58.57
N GLY A 735 -38.72 20.03 -57.46
CA GLY A 735 -38.75 21.48 -57.29
C GLY A 735 -39.16 22.01 -55.92
N LEU A 736 -38.15 22.26 -55.07
CA LEU A 736 -37.88 23.54 -54.39
C LEU A 736 -39.03 24.26 -53.64
N HIS A 737 -38.96 24.32 -52.30
CA HIS A 737 -38.96 25.59 -51.53
C HIS A 737 -38.71 25.35 -50.02
N LEU A 738 -37.58 25.88 -49.52
CA LEU A 738 -37.45 26.50 -48.19
C LEU A 738 -38.08 27.90 -48.29
N PRO A 739 -38.60 28.56 -47.21
CA PRO A 739 -37.89 28.66 -45.92
C PRO A 739 -38.73 28.82 -44.62
N ASN A 740 -37.99 28.69 -43.51
CA ASN A 740 -38.05 29.45 -42.25
C ASN A 740 -39.05 29.14 -41.11
N THR A 741 -38.42 29.15 -39.92
CA THR A 741 -38.83 29.70 -38.60
C THR A 741 -39.65 28.86 -37.61
N ALA A 742 -38.94 28.43 -36.54
CA ALA A 742 -39.16 28.71 -35.09
C ALA A 742 -40.57 28.41 -34.52
N THR A 743 -40.83 27.80 -33.35
CA THR A 743 -40.10 27.49 -32.11
C THR A 743 -41.00 26.59 -31.24
N ASN A 744 -40.45 25.76 -30.35
CA ASN A 744 -40.69 25.85 -28.89
C ASN A 744 -39.76 24.87 -28.18
N MET A 745 -38.65 25.28 -27.55
CA MET A 745 -38.53 26.19 -26.38
C MET A 745 -39.54 25.85 -25.28
N TYR A 746 -39.34 24.74 -24.56
CA TYR A 746 -39.85 24.61 -23.19
C TYR A 746 -38.90 23.91 -22.21
N THR A 747 -37.77 23.35 -22.65
CA THR A 747 -36.85 22.61 -21.77
C THR A 747 -35.56 23.38 -21.39
N ILE A 748 -35.25 24.50 -22.07
CA ILE A 748 -33.99 25.24 -21.87
C ILE A 748 -34.14 26.43 -20.90
N MET A 749 -35.36 26.88 -20.58
CA MET A 749 -35.58 28.01 -19.66
C MET A 749 -35.65 27.64 -18.16
N LEU A 750 -35.75 26.36 -17.80
CA LEU A 750 -35.88 25.93 -16.40
C LEU A 750 -34.54 25.67 -15.69
N ILE A 751 -33.47 25.41 -16.44
CA ILE A 751 -32.13 25.15 -15.87
C ILE A 751 -31.35 26.47 -15.64
N GLY A 752 -31.59 27.49 -16.47
CA GLY A 752 -30.94 28.81 -16.32
C GLY A 752 -31.43 29.62 -15.11
N ALA A 753 -32.69 29.45 -14.69
CA ALA A 753 -33.25 30.17 -13.54
C ALA A 753 -32.73 29.65 -12.19
N LEU A 754 -32.36 28.36 -12.10
CA LEU A 754 -31.82 27.76 -10.87
C LEU A 754 -30.38 28.20 -10.59
N LEU A 755 -29.56 28.35 -11.64
CA LEU A 755 -28.16 28.77 -11.52
C LEU A 755 -28.00 30.27 -11.20
N ALA A 756 -28.95 31.11 -11.63
CA ALA A 756 -28.94 32.53 -11.29
C ALA A 756 -29.28 32.80 -9.80
N ILE A 757 -30.11 31.98 -9.17
CA ILE A 757 -30.50 32.13 -7.76
C ILE A 757 -29.35 31.71 -6.80
N ILE A 758 -28.58 30.69 -7.20
CA ILE A 758 -27.41 30.21 -6.45
C ILE A 758 -26.25 31.23 -6.53
N GLY A 759 -26.02 31.82 -7.72
CA GLY A 759 -25.00 32.86 -7.91
C GLY A 759 -25.26 34.15 -7.12
N ILE A 760 -26.53 34.58 -7.01
CA ILE A 760 -26.90 35.78 -6.25
C ILE A 760 -26.76 35.55 -4.73
N SER A 761 -27.01 34.32 -4.27
CA SER A 761 -26.86 33.93 -2.86
C SER A 761 -25.39 33.91 -2.41
N PHE A 762 -24.49 33.43 -3.28
CA PHE A 762 -23.03 33.43 -3.03
C PHE A 762 -22.43 34.85 -3.04
N PHE A 763 -22.94 35.73 -3.90
CA PHE A 763 -22.50 37.13 -3.96
C PHE A 763 -22.94 37.96 -2.74
N ILE A 764 -24.13 37.71 -2.19
CA ILE A 764 -24.63 38.37 -0.98
C ILE A 764 -23.87 37.89 0.27
N TRP A 765 -23.51 36.61 0.35
CA TRP A 765 -22.69 36.06 1.44
C TRP A 765 -21.27 36.65 1.45
N ARG A 766 -20.59 36.69 0.29
CA ARG A 766 -19.24 37.28 0.14
C ARG A 766 -19.19 38.78 0.48
N LYS A 767 -20.27 39.53 0.22
CA LYS A 767 -20.35 40.96 0.56
C LYS A 767 -20.65 41.24 2.04
N LYS A 768 -21.14 40.23 2.79
CA LYS A 768 -21.45 40.34 4.23
C LYS A 768 -20.25 39.97 5.11
N VAL A 769 -19.40 39.05 4.65
CA VAL A 769 -18.15 38.66 5.34
C VAL A 769 -17.08 39.76 5.23
N ASN A 770 -16.97 40.46 4.11
CA ASN A 770 -16.04 41.60 3.94
C ASN A 770 -16.47 42.92 4.63
N ARG A 771 -17.47 42.89 5.52
CA ARG A 771 -17.90 44.07 6.31
C ARG A 771 -17.83 43.86 7.83
N GLN A 772 -17.21 42.76 8.26
CA GLN A 772 -16.93 42.42 9.67
C GLN A 772 -15.45 42.05 9.87
N VAL A 773 -14.56 42.60 9.04
CA VAL A 773 -13.12 42.79 9.29
C VAL A 773 -12.84 44.28 9.27
#